data_AF-R1EIU9-F1
#
_entry.id   AF-R1EIU9-F1
#
_cell.length_a   1.000
_cell.length_b   1.000
_cell.length_c   1.000
_cell.angle_alpha   90.00
_cell.angle_beta   90.00
_cell.angle_gamma   90.00
#
_symmetry.space_group_name_H-M   'P 1'
#
loop_
_entity.id
_entity.type
_entity.pdbx_description
1 polymer ?
#
loop_
_entity_poly.entity_id
_entity_poly.type
_entity_poly.pdbx_seq_one_letter_code
_entity_poly.pdbx_strand_id
1 'polypeptide(L)'
;MAAVKPTVVLIPGAWHHESTYNKLVPDLERRGYSTLCLRNPSVNSRPRFELVQEDADHLNAKIKPLLDAGKELILVAHSYGGSVLSPALADYRWQKGEKGRVIGLVYIAAFALPEGTSLANIMWPDGDGKNPMPADENGMLPPPDPHVFYNDLPEEEQWELHKQLLPNPSNVGTVPGHGTPWKNVPAVYIKCLKDQILPPDLQQKMLDLVDNELHVFELDSSHSPMLSMPEKVGDAVVLAEELGRKKLAEQAEDEQGDENQRNVDPEDQELCSNCGKIDFDQVFGQYVRSSQGKFVADIGCITPETRGSQCPLCRLIADTLFYRPRPVLPSSDAHVYLKAVSAAQSLSGFDHNPRQSTFGQLRRNSVLRICWRTPDNQHFSIQDEHLAPTTPSPSQGPPPILCRRLSPTAVPFPLLRTWLHQCHTLHLTHCPRPNTSPPFPSFRLIDCHRRIVVPAPPSPHCSYAALSYVWGPADRDAAAANNSKRDPLTSNPAIADAVTATLGLGLTYLWVDALCINQSSPADKALQISRMDAIYRLAAVTLIAAGDPHPGLPGTHPSRPRTTQPAATIPRRGRNPVAVAASLREPQRLARASRWASRAWTYQEAALSPRRLLFTADQALWECASATAAEAVALPAAECHTRRGDALRAELGRAHAALFDLRGSRFLDRELVAFSAREMSFQSDALNAWKQSGQTVEVPTRYR
;
A
#
# COMPACT_ATOMS: atom_id res chain seq x y z
N MET A 1 18.23 1.76 42.67
CA MET A 1 16.99 2.54 42.48
C MET A 1 15.95 1.58 41.94
N ALA A 2 14.71 1.58 42.46
CA ALA A 2 13.65 0.78 41.85
C ALA A 2 13.47 1.22 40.39
N ALA A 3 13.33 0.25 39.46
CA ALA A 3 13.11 0.57 38.06
C ALA A 3 11.83 1.40 37.91
N VAL A 4 11.88 2.47 37.12
CA VAL A 4 10.72 3.33 36.88
C VAL A 4 9.67 2.53 36.12
N LYS A 5 8.44 2.48 36.66
CA LYS A 5 7.34 1.76 36.03
C LYS A 5 6.93 2.43 34.69
N PRO A 6 6.52 1.65 33.68
CA PRO A 6 5.98 2.18 32.43
C PRO A 6 4.77 3.09 32.65
N THR A 7 4.50 3.96 31.67
CA THR A 7 3.21 4.67 31.59
C THR A 7 2.20 3.80 30.85
N VAL A 8 1.06 3.55 31.47
CA VAL A 8 -0.04 2.77 30.89
C VAL A 8 -0.97 3.72 30.13
N VAL A 9 -1.17 3.47 28.84
CA VAL A 9 -2.06 4.26 27.98
C VAL A 9 -3.33 3.46 27.71
N LEU A 10 -4.47 3.97 28.16
CA LEU A 10 -5.78 3.31 28.06
C LEU A 10 -6.52 3.85 26.82
N ILE A 11 -6.85 2.94 25.90
CA ILE A 11 -7.49 3.23 24.61
C ILE A 11 -8.93 2.69 24.65
N PRO A 12 -9.95 3.57 24.72
CA PRO A 12 -11.33 3.16 24.90
C PRO A 12 -11.91 2.44 23.67
N GLY A 13 -12.89 1.58 23.94
CA GLY A 13 -13.77 1.01 22.94
C GLY A 13 -14.79 2.01 22.38
N ALA A 14 -15.66 1.53 21.49
CA ALA A 14 -16.78 2.33 21.00
C ALA A 14 -17.70 2.68 22.17
N TRP A 15 -18.37 3.83 22.06
CA TRP A 15 -19.27 4.46 23.03
C TRP A 15 -18.63 4.94 24.33
N HIS A 16 -17.47 4.39 24.67
CA HIS A 16 -16.73 4.65 25.90
C HIS A 16 -15.75 5.82 25.73
N HIS A 17 -15.42 6.43 26.86
CA HIS A 17 -14.42 7.49 26.95
C HIS A 17 -13.64 7.37 28.28
N GLU A 18 -12.81 8.35 28.61
CA GLU A 18 -11.84 8.30 29.70
C GLU A 18 -12.42 7.93 31.09
N SER A 19 -13.69 8.24 31.37
CA SER A 19 -14.31 7.93 32.67
C SER A 19 -14.57 6.43 32.90
N THR A 20 -14.60 5.63 31.83
CA THR A 20 -14.82 4.18 31.88
C THR A 20 -13.77 3.44 32.70
N TYR A 21 -12.58 4.04 32.85
CA TYR A 21 -11.46 3.43 33.55
C TYR A 21 -11.35 3.87 35.03
N ASN A 22 -12.40 4.46 35.59
CA ASN A 22 -12.42 4.99 36.96
C ASN A 22 -12.08 3.96 38.06
N LYS A 23 -12.30 2.66 37.83
CA LYS A 23 -11.93 1.58 38.75
C LYS A 23 -10.56 0.96 38.45
N LEU A 24 -10.13 0.95 37.19
CA LEU A 24 -8.82 0.43 36.77
C LEU A 24 -7.67 1.39 37.10
N VAL A 25 -7.85 2.69 36.85
CA VAL A 25 -6.80 3.70 37.06
C VAL A 25 -6.29 3.69 38.51
N PRO A 26 -7.15 3.72 39.56
CA PRO A 26 -6.66 3.64 40.94
C PRO A 26 -5.89 2.36 41.24
N ASP A 27 -6.27 1.22 40.64
CA ASP A 27 -5.51 -0.02 40.82
C ASP A 27 -4.11 0.07 40.20
N LEU A 28 -4.01 0.56 38.96
CA LEU A 28 -2.73 0.77 38.28
C LEU A 28 -1.83 1.77 39.02
N GLU A 29 -2.40 2.85 39.55
CA GLU A 29 -1.67 3.83 40.36
C GLU A 29 -1.14 3.22 41.67
N ARG A 30 -1.94 2.39 42.37
CA ARG A 30 -1.47 1.64 43.55
C ARG A 30 -0.32 0.69 43.22
N ARG A 31 -0.31 0.12 42.01
CA ARG A 31 0.78 -0.71 41.48
C ARG A 31 2.00 0.10 41.01
N GLY A 32 1.92 1.43 41.04
CA GLY A 32 3.01 2.36 40.72
C GLY A 32 3.08 2.79 39.26
N TYR A 33 2.09 2.47 38.43
CA TYR A 33 2.03 2.94 37.04
C TYR A 33 1.48 4.36 36.97
N SER A 34 2.04 5.18 36.06
CA SER A 34 1.36 6.40 35.61
C SER A 34 0.36 6.04 34.50
N THR A 35 -0.81 6.68 34.47
CA THR A 35 -1.83 6.37 33.45
C THR A 35 -2.14 7.56 32.53
N LEU A 36 -2.43 7.28 31.26
CA LEU A 36 -2.98 8.23 30.29
C LEU A 36 -4.25 7.63 29.68
N CYS A 37 -5.42 8.20 29.99
CA CYS A 37 -6.69 7.78 29.39
C CYS A 37 -6.96 8.60 28.13
N LEU A 38 -7.25 7.93 27.02
CA LEU A 38 -7.61 8.59 25.78
C LEU A 38 -9.11 8.82 25.66
N ARG A 39 -9.45 9.81 24.82
CA ARG A 39 -10.78 10.02 24.27
C ARG A 39 -10.65 10.02 22.76
N ASN A 40 -11.16 8.98 22.12
CA ASN A 40 -11.09 8.84 20.67
C ASN A 40 -11.92 9.94 19.98
N PRO A 41 -11.36 10.70 19.02
CA PRO A 41 -12.08 11.69 18.22
C PRO A 41 -13.38 11.18 17.58
N SER A 42 -13.46 9.89 17.26
CA SER A 42 -14.65 9.28 16.67
C SER A 42 -15.90 9.27 17.55
N VAL A 43 -15.72 9.27 18.88
CA VAL A 43 -16.82 9.19 19.83
C VAL A 43 -17.64 10.49 19.75
N ASN A 44 -18.95 10.36 19.51
CA ASN A 44 -19.89 11.46 19.24
C ASN A 44 -19.59 12.29 17.98
N SER A 45 -18.87 11.71 17.01
CA SER A 45 -18.58 12.35 15.72
C SER A 45 -19.28 11.63 14.58
N ARG A 46 -19.74 12.38 13.55
CA ARG A 46 -20.43 11.79 12.39
C ARG A 46 -19.53 10.81 11.62
N PRO A 47 -20.08 9.78 10.94
CA PRO A 47 -19.29 8.80 10.19
C PRO A 47 -18.45 9.45 9.08
N ARG A 48 -17.19 9.03 8.97
CA ARG A 48 -16.24 9.42 7.91
C ARG A 48 -15.40 8.21 7.51
N PHE A 49 -14.91 8.18 6.27
CA PHE A 49 -14.13 7.05 5.73
C PHE A 49 -12.78 6.84 6.45
N GLU A 50 -12.16 7.90 6.99
CA GLU A 50 -10.83 7.84 7.61
C GLU A 50 -10.87 7.73 9.14
N LEU A 51 -12.03 7.47 9.73
CA LEU A 51 -12.28 7.60 11.17
C LEU A 51 -11.31 6.79 12.07
N VAL A 52 -11.02 5.54 11.71
CA VAL A 52 -10.06 4.71 12.47
C VAL A 52 -8.64 5.29 12.36
N GLN A 53 -8.28 5.86 11.20
CA GLN A 53 -6.98 6.50 11.02
C GLN A 53 -6.92 7.82 11.83
N GLU A 54 -8.00 8.60 11.90
CA GLU A 54 -8.06 9.81 12.74
C GLU A 54 -7.84 9.47 14.23
N ASP A 55 -8.47 8.40 14.73
CA ASP A 55 -8.26 7.93 16.10
C ASP A 55 -6.82 7.40 16.32
N ALA A 56 -6.27 6.70 15.34
CA ALA A 56 -4.89 6.19 15.38
C ALA A 56 -3.84 7.32 15.38
N ASP A 57 -4.05 8.33 14.54
CA ASP A 57 -3.23 9.54 14.48
C ASP A 57 -3.32 10.31 15.81
N HIS A 58 -4.50 10.34 16.42
CA HIS A 58 -4.69 10.92 17.75
C HIS A 58 -3.91 10.16 18.83
N LEU A 59 -3.99 8.82 18.85
CA LEU A 59 -3.20 7.97 19.74
C LEU A 59 -1.71 8.25 19.55
N ASN A 60 -1.22 8.27 18.31
CA ASN A 60 0.17 8.57 17.97
C ASN A 60 0.60 9.96 18.48
N ALA A 61 -0.22 10.98 18.27
CA ALA A 61 0.05 12.33 18.75
C ALA A 61 0.15 12.43 20.27
N LYS A 62 -0.54 11.55 21.00
CA LYS A 62 -0.54 11.51 22.48
C LYS A 62 0.63 10.72 23.05
N ILE A 63 1.04 9.62 22.42
CA ILE A 63 2.15 8.79 22.91
C ILE A 63 3.52 9.29 22.47
N LYS A 64 3.62 9.95 21.31
CA LYS A 64 4.88 10.45 20.78
C LYS A 64 5.66 11.35 21.76
N PRO A 65 5.05 12.35 22.42
CA PRO A 65 5.78 13.16 23.42
C PRO A 65 6.30 12.35 24.60
N LEU A 66 5.62 11.26 25.00
CA LEU A 66 6.08 10.40 26.08
C LEU A 66 7.29 9.57 25.64
N LEU A 67 7.25 9.02 24.42
CA LEU A 67 8.37 8.29 23.83
C LEU A 67 9.60 9.20 23.63
N ASP A 68 9.39 10.42 23.12
CA ASP A 68 10.45 11.43 22.93
C ASP A 68 11.09 11.85 24.27
N ALA A 69 10.29 11.86 25.35
CA ALA A 69 10.74 12.12 26.72
C ALA A 69 11.45 10.91 27.37
N GLY A 70 11.57 9.80 26.65
CA GLY A 70 12.26 8.60 27.11
C GLY A 70 11.45 7.66 27.99
N LYS A 71 10.11 7.76 27.95
CA LYS A 71 9.24 6.89 28.74
C LYS A 71 9.02 5.55 28.06
N GLU A 72 8.89 4.52 28.89
CA GLU A 72 8.39 3.22 28.48
C GLU A 72 6.87 3.19 28.62
N LEU A 73 6.19 2.58 27.65
CA LEU A 73 4.74 2.57 27.55
C LEU A 73 4.19 1.14 27.52
N ILE A 74 3.01 0.95 28.10
CA ILE A 74 2.14 -0.21 27.88
C ILE A 74 0.82 0.31 27.32
N LEU A 75 0.39 -0.18 26.15
CA LEU A 75 -0.88 0.22 25.55
C LEU A 75 -1.96 -0.80 25.87
N VAL A 76 -3.08 -0.35 26.42
CA VAL A 76 -4.23 -1.19 26.81
C VAL A 76 -5.42 -0.78 25.97
N ALA A 77 -5.81 -1.64 25.03
CA ALA A 77 -6.92 -1.43 24.12
C ALA A 77 -8.15 -2.23 24.55
N HIS A 78 -9.30 -1.56 24.65
CA HIS A 78 -10.60 -2.21 24.90
C HIS A 78 -11.44 -2.24 23.63
N SER A 79 -12.03 -3.39 23.28
CA SER A 79 -12.99 -3.50 22.17
C SER A 79 -12.46 -2.88 20.86
N TYR A 80 -13.21 -1.94 20.28
CA TYR A 80 -12.81 -1.09 19.15
C TYR A 80 -11.42 -0.45 19.26
N GLY A 81 -10.93 -0.18 20.47
CA GLY A 81 -9.59 0.35 20.71
C GLY A 81 -8.48 -0.52 20.10
N GLY A 82 -8.72 -1.81 19.84
CA GLY A 82 -7.79 -2.67 19.09
C GLY A 82 -7.59 -2.24 17.64
N SER A 83 -8.67 -1.78 16.99
CA SER A 83 -8.64 -1.20 15.64
C SER A 83 -7.97 0.17 15.59
N VAL A 84 -7.91 0.89 16.72
CA VAL A 84 -7.16 2.16 16.85
C VAL A 84 -5.66 1.88 17.08
N LEU A 85 -5.35 0.93 17.96
CA LEU A 85 -3.98 0.56 18.33
C LEU A 85 -3.18 0.03 17.13
N SER A 86 -3.80 -0.85 16.32
CA SER A 86 -3.12 -1.56 15.24
C SER A 86 -2.50 -0.64 14.16
N PRO A 87 -3.24 0.28 13.53
CA PRO A 87 -2.68 1.25 12.59
C PRO A 87 -1.71 2.23 13.26
N ALA A 88 -1.94 2.61 14.52
CA ALA A 88 -1.04 3.52 15.23
C ALA A 88 0.37 2.92 15.38
N LEU A 89 0.45 1.60 15.58
CA LEU A 89 1.70 0.87 15.74
C LEU A 89 2.07 -0.01 14.53
N ALA A 90 1.47 0.17 13.36
CA ALA A 90 1.69 -0.70 12.20
C ALA A 90 3.19 -0.82 11.83
N ASP A 91 3.87 0.31 11.82
CA ASP A 91 5.30 0.43 11.53
C ASP A 91 6.20 0.47 12.79
N TYR A 92 5.62 0.33 14.00
CA TYR A 92 6.37 0.43 15.24
C TYR A 92 7.26 -0.79 15.47
N ARG A 93 8.56 -0.58 15.69
CA ARG A 93 9.55 -1.61 16.04
C ARG A 93 10.50 -1.02 17.08
N TRP A 94 10.98 -1.82 18.02
CA TRP A 94 12.03 -1.40 18.94
C TRP A 94 13.31 -1.10 18.16
N GLN A 95 13.87 0.11 18.31
CA GLN A 95 15.14 0.48 17.68
C GLN A 95 16.25 0.70 18.72
N LYS A 96 17.48 0.33 18.36
CA LYS A 96 18.66 0.54 19.21
C LYS A 96 18.88 2.03 19.46
N GLY A 97 19.07 2.40 20.73
CA GLY A 97 19.29 3.80 21.14
C GLY A 97 18.03 4.66 21.26
N GLU A 98 16.82 4.09 21.11
CA GLU A 98 15.58 4.80 21.41
C GLU A 98 15.52 5.20 22.89
N LYS A 99 15.18 6.48 23.11
CA LYS A 99 15.03 7.02 24.46
C LYS A 99 13.85 6.38 25.19
N GLY A 100 12.73 6.15 24.49
CA GLY A 100 11.49 5.60 25.03
C GLY A 100 10.89 4.58 24.07
N ARG A 101 10.04 3.67 24.57
CA ARG A 101 9.57 2.51 23.81
C ARG A 101 8.23 1.97 24.32
N VAL A 102 7.46 1.31 23.47
CA VAL A 102 6.25 0.57 23.87
C VAL A 102 6.67 -0.86 24.19
N ILE A 103 6.67 -1.25 25.46
CA ILE A 103 7.21 -2.56 25.89
C ILE A 103 6.18 -3.69 25.97
N GLY A 104 4.88 -3.35 25.99
CA GLY A 104 3.82 -4.34 26.12
C GLY A 104 2.47 -3.84 25.59
N LEU A 105 1.64 -4.76 25.15
CA LEU A 105 0.27 -4.52 24.69
C LEU A 105 -0.71 -5.37 25.52
N VAL A 106 -1.89 -4.82 25.81
CA VAL A 106 -3.00 -5.55 26.44
C VAL A 106 -4.27 -5.30 25.62
N TYR A 107 -4.92 -6.38 25.22
CA TYR A 107 -6.18 -6.37 24.47
C TYR A 107 -7.31 -6.85 25.41
N ILE A 108 -8.28 -6.01 25.73
CA ILE A 108 -9.44 -6.34 26.58
C ILE A 108 -10.65 -6.56 25.69
N ALA A 109 -11.05 -7.82 25.46
CA ALA A 109 -12.10 -8.19 24.52
C ALA A 109 -12.02 -7.37 23.21
N ALA A 110 -10.79 -7.15 22.73
CA ALA A 110 -10.48 -6.12 21.75
C ALA A 110 -10.28 -6.71 20.35
N PHE A 111 -10.40 -5.84 19.34
CA PHE A 111 -10.25 -6.20 17.94
C PHE A 111 -8.76 -6.39 17.59
N ALA A 112 -8.26 -7.61 17.77
CA ALA A 112 -6.96 -8.06 17.27
C ALA A 112 -7.13 -8.64 15.87
N LEU A 113 -7.25 -7.76 14.86
CA LEU A 113 -7.64 -8.12 13.50
C LEU A 113 -6.43 -8.11 12.54
N PRO A 114 -6.13 -9.22 11.83
CA PRO A 114 -5.09 -9.22 10.81
C PRO A 114 -5.35 -8.23 9.67
N GLU A 115 -4.29 -7.89 8.94
CA GLU A 115 -4.34 -6.99 7.79
C GLU A 115 -5.48 -7.38 6.81
N GLY A 116 -6.35 -6.43 6.50
CA GLY A 116 -7.44 -6.62 5.54
C GLY A 116 -8.68 -7.34 6.08
N THR A 117 -8.71 -7.73 7.36
CA THR A 117 -9.86 -8.39 7.98
C THR A 117 -10.63 -7.41 8.88
N SER A 118 -11.94 -7.24 8.69
CA SER A 118 -12.79 -6.48 9.62
C SER A 118 -13.58 -7.38 10.57
N LEU A 119 -14.08 -6.84 11.69
CA LEU A 119 -14.99 -7.58 12.57
C LEU A 119 -16.24 -8.05 11.81
N ALA A 120 -16.79 -7.19 10.92
CA ALA A 120 -17.92 -7.53 10.07
C ALA A 120 -17.63 -8.75 9.17
N ASN A 121 -16.41 -8.90 8.66
CA ASN A 121 -16.02 -10.08 7.87
C ASN A 121 -15.99 -11.37 8.71
N ILE A 122 -15.62 -11.29 9.99
CA ILE A 122 -15.56 -12.44 10.89
C ILE A 122 -16.96 -12.86 11.33
N MET A 123 -17.82 -11.88 11.63
CA MET A 123 -19.19 -12.11 12.08
C MET A 123 -20.12 -12.57 10.95
N TRP A 124 -19.96 -11.98 9.76
CA TRP A 124 -20.76 -12.28 8.57
C TRP A 124 -19.86 -12.54 7.37
N PRO A 125 -19.25 -13.75 7.28
CA PRO A 125 -18.36 -14.11 6.18
C PRO A 125 -19.02 -14.00 4.80
N ASP A 126 -20.33 -14.27 4.74
CA ASP A 126 -21.16 -14.20 3.54
C ASP A 126 -21.94 -12.86 3.41
N GLY A 127 -21.71 -11.91 4.32
CA GLY A 127 -22.38 -10.61 4.35
C GLY A 127 -21.74 -9.58 3.39
N ASP A 128 -22.41 -8.45 3.19
CA ASP A 128 -21.92 -7.35 2.34
C ASP A 128 -20.87 -6.45 3.04
N GLY A 129 -20.31 -6.91 4.16
CA GLY A 129 -19.32 -6.18 4.96
C GLY A 129 -19.87 -4.99 5.74
N LYS A 130 -21.20 -4.81 5.79
CA LYS A 130 -21.84 -3.74 6.59
C LYS A 130 -22.01 -4.15 8.04
N ASN A 131 -22.10 -3.14 8.91
CA ASN A 131 -22.52 -3.32 10.28
C ASN A 131 -24.04 -3.57 10.30
N PRO A 132 -24.53 -4.71 10.79
CA PRO A 132 -25.95 -5.00 10.83
C PRO A 132 -26.68 -4.38 12.01
N MET A 133 -25.96 -3.70 12.92
CA MET A 133 -26.62 -2.87 13.91
C MET A 133 -27.30 -1.67 13.21
N PRO A 134 -28.60 -1.43 13.46
CA PRO A 134 -29.31 -0.34 12.82
C PRO A 134 -28.76 0.99 13.33
N ALA A 135 -28.13 1.74 12.43
CA ALA A 135 -27.74 3.12 12.69
C ALA A 135 -28.96 4.05 12.65
N ASP A 136 -28.88 5.16 13.37
CA ASP A 136 -29.86 6.24 13.26
C ASP A 136 -29.78 6.96 11.89
N GLU A 137 -30.65 7.93 11.68
CA GLU A 137 -30.71 8.75 10.45
C GLU A 137 -29.39 9.50 10.13
N ASN A 138 -28.52 9.67 11.13
CA ASN A 138 -27.21 10.32 11.01
C ASN A 138 -26.07 9.31 10.83
N GLY A 139 -26.37 8.01 10.73
CA GLY A 139 -25.40 6.93 10.60
C GLY A 139 -24.65 6.62 11.90
N MET A 140 -25.19 7.03 13.06
CA MET A 140 -24.64 6.78 14.39
C MET A 140 -25.30 5.56 15.03
N LEU A 141 -24.52 4.81 15.79
CA LEU A 141 -25.00 3.74 16.65
C LEU A 141 -25.27 4.30 18.04
N PRO A 142 -26.50 4.18 18.55
CA PRO A 142 -26.76 4.47 19.95
C PRO A 142 -25.98 3.47 20.84
N PRO A 143 -25.66 3.84 22.09
CA PRO A 143 -25.10 2.90 23.05
C PRO A 143 -25.99 1.64 23.18
N PRO A 144 -25.41 0.43 23.13
CA PRO A 144 -26.11 -0.80 23.48
C PRO A 144 -26.67 -0.79 24.90
N ASP A 145 -27.65 -1.66 25.14
CA ASP A 145 -28.27 -1.87 26.45
C ASP A 145 -27.20 -2.15 27.53
N PRO A 146 -27.26 -1.49 28.71
CA PRO A 146 -26.31 -1.70 29.80
C PRO A 146 -26.17 -3.14 30.26
N HIS A 147 -27.27 -3.92 30.19
CA HIS A 147 -27.26 -5.34 30.54
C HIS A 147 -26.45 -6.20 29.55
N VAL A 148 -26.00 -5.63 28.42
CA VAL A 148 -25.14 -6.32 27.46
C VAL A 148 -23.66 -5.99 27.72
N PHE A 149 -23.35 -4.74 28.08
CA PHE A 149 -21.98 -4.30 28.39
C PHE A 149 -21.48 -4.70 29.77
N TYR A 150 -22.39 -4.69 30.75
CA TYR A 150 -22.06 -4.64 32.17
C TYR A 150 -22.81 -5.72 32.97
N ASN A 151 -23.12 -6.86 32.34
CA ASN A 151 -23.96 -7.93 32.93
C ASN A 151 -23.42 -8.58 34.22
N ASP A 152 -22.21 -8.23 34.64
CA ASP A 152 -21.54 -8.68 35.85
C ASP A 152 -21.41 -7.58 36.92
N LEU A 153 -22.01 -6.39 36.70
CA LEU A 153 -22.10 -5.30 37.68
C LEU A 153 -23.51 -5.22 38.30
N PRO A 154 -23.67 -4.58 39.48
CA PRO A 154 -24.99 -4.27 40.03
C PRO A 154 -25.81 -3.38 39.07
N GLU A 155 -27.11 -3.66 38.91
CA GLU A 155 -27.98 -2.98 37.94
C GLU A 155 -27.95 -1.44 38.01
N GLU A 156 -27.97 -0.88 39.22
CA GLU A 156 -27.86 0.57 39.42
C GLU A 156 -26.56 1.13 38.82
N GLU A 157 -25.44 0.44 39.03
CA GLU A 157 -24.14 0.83 38.49
C GLU A 157 -24.12 0.73 36.95
N GLN A 158 -24.74 -0.31 36.38
CA GLN A 158 -24.83 -0.46 34.92
C GLN A 158 -25.51 0.76 34.28
N TRP A 159 -26.61 1.24 34.87
CA TRP A 159 -27.33 2.41 34.37
C TRP A 159 -26.57 3.73 34.57
N GLU A 160 -25.87 3.89 35.70
CA GLU A 160 -25.03 5.09 35.92
C GLU A 160 -23.85 5.18 34.94
N LEU A 161 -23.26 4.04 34.57
CA LEU A 161 -22.23 3.97 33.54
C LEU A 161 -22.80 4.25 32.15
N HIS A 162 -23.96 3.66 31.83
CA HIS A 162 -24.62 3.84 30.53
C HIS A 162 -24.98 5.31 30.23
N LYS A 163 -25.36 6.10 31.25
CA LYS A 163 -25.62 7.55 31.11
C LYS A 163 -24.44 8.35 30.58
N GLN A 164 -23.22 7.84 30.73
CA GLN A 164 -22.00 8.50 30.30
C GLN A 164 -21.59 8.12 28.87
N LEU A 165 -22.21 7.07 28.30
CA LEU A 165 -21.89 6.61 26.96
C LEU A 165 -22.35 7.62 25.90
N LEU A 166 -21.55 7.72 24.84
CA LEU A 166 -21.79 8.62 23.73
C LEU A 166 -21.99 7.82 22.44
N PRO A 167 -22.82 8.28 21.49
CA PRO A 167 -23.01 7.57 20.22
C PRO A 167 -21.69 7.40 19.45
N ASN A 168 -21.54 6.30 18.71
CA ASN A 168 -20.39 6.05 17.84
C ASN A 168 -20.79 5.85 16.38
N PRO A 169 -19.94 6.17 15.40
CA PRO A 169 -20.19 5.90 13.99
C PRO A 169 -20.51 4.44 13.68
N SER A 170 -21.39 4.20 12.71
CA SER A 170 -21.77 2.83 12.29
C SER A 170 -20.65 1.99 11.67
N ASN A 171 -19.56 2.61 11.22
CA ASN A 171 -18.43 1.92 10.58
C ASN A 171 -17.37 1.36 11.54
N VAL A 172 -17.52 1.49 12.87
CA VAL A 172 -16.51 1.02 13.87
C VAL A 172 -16.20 -0.48 13.79
N GLY A 173 -17.10 -1.30 13.23
CA GLY A 173 -16.90 -2.74 13.02
C GLY A 173 -16.61 -3.17 11.57
N THR A 174 -16.67 -2.24 10.61
CA THR A 174 -16.52 -2.56 9.17
C THR A 174 -15.16 -2.18 8.61
N VAL A 175 -14.36 -1.43 9.37
CA VAL A 175 -13.02 -1.03 8.93
C VAL A 175 -12.08 -2.23 9.04
N PRO A 176 -11.41 -2.63 7.96
CA PRO A 176 -10.42 -3.71 8.01
C PRO A 176 -9.23 -3.36 8.92
N GLY A 177 -8.70 -4.38 9.60
CA GLY A 177 -7.48 -4.27 10.39
C GLY A 177 -6.29 -3.81 9.52
N HIS A 178 -5.42 -3.02 10.13
CA HIS A 178 -4.19 -2.51 9.53
C HIS A 178 -3.06 -2.61 10.55
N GLY A 179 -1.95 -3.26 10.17
CA GLY A 179 -0.84 -3.55 11.06
C GLY A 179 -1.07 -4.78 11.95
N THR A 180 0.03 -5.35 12.45
CA THR A 180 0.05 -6.51 13.38
C THR A 180 1.03 -6.24 14.52
N PRO A 181 0.74 -5.28 15.42
CA PRO A 181 1.70 -4.83 16.42
C PRO A 181 2.10 -5.91 17.44
N TRP A 182 1.22 -6.88 17.69
CA TRP A 182 1.49 -8.06 18.53
C TRP A 182 2.61 -8.96 17.99
N LYS A 183 2.94 -8.90 16.69
CA LYS A 183 4.12 -9.58 16.11
C LYS A 183 5.43 -9.03 16.65
N ASN A 184 5.42 -7.76 17.07
CA ASN A 184 6.64 -7.00 17.36
C ASN A 184 6.77 -6.68 18.84
N VAL A 185 5.66 -6.40 19.52
CA VAL A 185 5.61 -6.08 20.94
C VAL A 185 4.85 -7.20 21.67
N PRO A 186 5.38 -7.76 22.77
CA PRO A 186 4.67 -8.76 23.56
C PRO A 186 3.26 -8.30 23.93
N ALA A 187 2.30 -9.19 23.76
CA ALA A 187 0.89 -8.85 23.87
C ALA A 187 0.12 -9.88 24.69
N VAL A 188 -0.73 -9.36 25.58
CA VAL A 188 -1.66 -10.13 26.40
C VAL A 188 -3.08 -9.87 25.89
N TYR A 189 -3.90 -10.90 25.78
CA TYR A 189 -5.31 -10.81 25.41
C TYR A 189 -6.18 -11.27 26.57
N ILE A 190 -7.13 -10.45 27.00
CA ILE A 190 -8.13 -10.78 28.00
C ILE A 190 -9.41 -11.19 27.28
N LYS A 191 -9.71 -12.49 27.31
CA LYS A 191 -10.92 -13.09 26.80
C LYS A 191 -12.00 -13.09 27.88
N CYS A 192 -13.12 -12.43 27.61
CA CYS A 192 -14.20 -12.23 28.57
C CYS A 192 -15.32 -13.27 28.34
N LEU A 193 -15.53 -14.16 29.31
CA LEU A 193 -16.38 -15.35 29.15
C LEU A 193 -17.90 -15.08 29.25
N LYS A 194 -18.31 -13.96 29.85
CA LYS A 194 -19.72 -13.51 29.91
C LYS A 194 -20.01 -12.36 28.95
N ASP A 195 -19.11 -12.09 28.01
CA ASP A 195 -19.29 -11.02 27.04
C ASP A 195 -20.49 -11.31 26.12
N GLN A 196 -21.43 -10.37 26.05
CA GLN A 196 -22.60 -10.46 25.15
C GLN A 196 -22.49 -9.49 23.96
N ILE A 197 -21.54 -8.55 23.97
CA ILE A 197 -21.26 -7.65 22.84
C ILE A 197 -20.37 -8.39 21.83
N LEU A 198 -19.32 -9.02 22.34
CA LEU A 198 -18.35 -9.77 21.58
C LEU A 198 -18.25 -11.18 22.18
N PRO A 199 -19.19 -12.10 21.87
CA PRO A 199 -19.28 -13.39 22.52
C PRO A 199 -17.96 -14.18 22.53
N PRO A 200 -17.71 -15.05 23.53
CA PRO A 200 -16.45 -15.78 23.66
C PRO A 200 -16.02 -16.54 22.41
N ASP A 201 -16.98 -17.12 21.68
CA ASP A 201 -16.72 -17.82 20.41
C ASP A 201 -16.22 -16.86 19.32
N LEU A 202 -16.70 -15.62 19.31
CA LEU A 202 -16.27 -14.60 18.36
C LEU A 202 -14.89 -14.04 18.74
N GLN A 203 -14.62 -13.86 20.04
CA GLN A 203 -13.26 -13.57 20.52
C GLN A 203 -12.30 -14.69 20.12
N GLN A 204 -12.71 -15.96 20.26
CA GLN A 204 -11.90 -17.11 19.86
C GLN A 204 -11.64 -17.10 18.35
N LYS A 205 -12.64 -16.83 17.51
CA LYS A 205 -12.42 -16.70 16.05
C LYS A 205 -11.41 -15.63 15.69
N MET A 206 -11.36 -14.51 16.42
CA MET A 206 -10.31 -13.51 16.20
C MET A 206 -8.93 -14.03 16.64
N LEU A 207 -8.86 -14.71 17.79
CA LEU A 207 -7.62 -15.31 18.27
C LEU A 207 -7.09 -16.38 17.32
N ASP A 208 -7.95 -17.19 16.71
CA ASP A 208 -7.59 -18.23 15.74
C ASP A 208 -6.98 -17.65 14.44
N LEU A 209 -7.28 -16.37 14.14
CA LEU A 209 -6.71 -15.64 12.99
C LEU A 209 -5.35 -14.99 13.32
N VAL A 210 -4.96 -15.00 14.59
CA VAL A 210 -3.66 -14.52 15.06
C VAL A 210 -2.81 -15.77 15.33
N ASP A 211 -1.56 -15.82 14.86
CA ASP A 211 -0.69 -17.02 14.83
C ASP A 211 -0.24 -17.55 16.22
N ASN A 212 -1.11 -17.60 17.24
CA ASN A 212 -0.86 -17.93 18.65
C ASN A 212 0.18 -17.04 19.35
N GLU A 213 0.38 -15.82 18.86
CA GLU A 213 1.38 -14.87 19.39
C GLU A 213 0.92 -14.10 20.64
N LEU A 214 -0.31 -14.33 21.11
CA LEU A 214 -0.92 -13.63 22.22
C LEU A 214 -0.98 -14.51 23.47
N HIS A 215 -0.60 -13.95 24.63
CA HIS A 215 -0.85 -14.60 25.92
C HIS A 215 -2.30 -14.38 26.34
N VAL A 216 -3.11 -15.44 26.39
CA VAL A 216 -4.55 -15.33 26.66
C VAL A 216 -4.87 -15.49 28.15
N PHE A 217 -5.58 -14.52 28.72
CA PHE A 217 -6.21 -14.54 30.04
C PHE A 217 -7.72 -14.72 29.86
N GLU A 218 -8.28 -15.81 30.36
CA GLU A 218 -9.74 -15.96 30.39
C GLU A 218 -10.28 -15.43 31.72
N LEU A 219 -11.22 -14.48 31.66
CA LEU A 219 -11.89 -13.90 32.83
C LEU A 219 -13.40 -14.17 32.75
N ASP A 220 -13.99 -14.52 33.89
CA ASP A 220 -15.43 -14.74 34.03
C ASP A 220 -16.21 -13.41 34.14
N SER A 221 -15.94 -12.48 33.21
CA SER A 221 -16.42 -11.11 33.17
C SER A 221 -17.29 -10.82 31.94
N SER A 222 -18.06 -9.75 32.03
CA SER A 222 -18.74 -9.10 30.90
C SER A 222 -17.73 -8.47 29.93
N HIS A 223 -18.21 -7.67 28.97
CA HIS A 223 -17.39 -6.89 28.04
C HIS A 223 -16.45 -5.89 28.74
N SER A 224 -16.62 -5.65 30.05
CA SER A 224 -16.00 -4.53 30.77
C SER A 224 -15.24 -4.94 32.04
N PRO A 225 -14.26 -5.86 31.98
CA PRO A 225 -13.50 -6.30 33.16
C PRO A 225 -12.69 -5.18 33.82
N MET A 226 -12.41 -4.07 33.14
CA MET A 226 -11.79 -2.89 33.75
C MET A 226 -12.65 -2.24 34.85
N LEU A 227 -13.95 -2.57 34.91
CA LEU A 227 -14.89 -2.12 35.93
C LEU A 227 -15.19 -3.23 36.95
N SER A 228 -15.50 -4.45 36.50
CA SER A 228 -15.90 -5.55 37.39
C SER A 228 -14.72 -6.28 38.03
N MET A 229 -13.57 -6.34 37.35
CA MET A 229 -12.37 -7.05 37.79
C MET A 229 -11.08 -6.22 37.54
N PRO A 230 -11.01 -4.95 38.00
CA PRO A 230 -9.90 -4.05 37.69
C PRO A 230 -8.53 -4.62 38.09
N GLU A 231 -8.47 -5.34 39.21
CA GLU A 231 -7.22 -5.96 39.68
C GLU A 231 -6.72 -7.06 38.72
N LYS A 232 -7.63 -7.82 38.09
CA LYS A 232 -7.26 -8.85 37.11
C LYS A 232 -6.79 -8.24 35.79
N VAL A 233 -7.36 -7.11 35.39
CA VAL A 233 -6.83 -6.32 34.27
C VAL A 233 -5.46 -5.74 34.64
N GLY A 234 -5.26 -5.29 35.87
CA GLY A 234 -3.96 -4.89 36.41
C GLY A 234 -2.93 -6.01 36.36
N ASP A 235 -3.31 -7.26 36.66
CA ASP A 235 -2.43 -8.43 36.54
C ASP A 235 -1.99 -8.67 35.09
N ALA A 236 -2.88 -8.48 34.11
CA ALA A 236 -2.53 -8.57 32.69
C ALA A 236 -1.54 -7.48 32.26
N VAL A 237 -1.65 -6.26 32.81
CA VAL A 237 -0.67 -5.18 32.58
C VAL A 237 0.70 -5.53 33.17
N VAL A 238 0.73 -6.12 34.38
CA VAL A 238 1.97 -6.60 35.00
C VAL A 238 2.62 -7.68 34.13
N LEU A 239 1.84 -8.65 33.64
CA LEU A 239 2.39 -9.68 32.76
C LEU A 239 2.92 -9.09 31.45
N ALA A 240 2.20 -8.14 30.84
CA ALA A 240 2.68 -7.47 29.63
C ALA A 240 4.01 -6.73 29.88
N GLU A 241 4.17 -6.12 31.06
CA GLU A 241 5.46 -5.57 31.48
C GLU A 241 6.53 -6.67 31.57
N GLU A 242 6.26 -7.76 32.30
CA GLU A 242 7.20 -8.86 32.51
C GLU A 242 7.67 -9.49 31.20
N LEU A 243 6.75 -9.75 30.27
CA LEU A 243 7.06 -10.28 28.93
C LEU A 243 7.88 -9.27 28.12
N GLY A 244 7.54 -7.98 28.20
CA GLY A 244 8.31 -6.89 27.61
C GLY A 244 9.75 -6.85 28.13
N ARG A 245 9.93 -6.88 29.45
CA ARG A 245 11.24 -6.91 30.11
C ARG A 245 12.04 -8.14 29.73
N LYS A 246 11.40 -9.31 29.74
CA LYS A 246 12.03 -10.58 29.36
C LYS A 246 12.52 -10.54 27.91
N LYS A 247 11.68 -10.11 26.97
CA LYS A 247 12.07 -9.98 25.56
C LYS A 247 13.20 -8.96 25.36
N LEU A 248 13.20 -7.87 26.13
CA LEU A 248 14.30 -6.90 26.12
C LEU A 248 15.61 -7.47 26.69
N ALA A 249 15.52 -8.30 27.73
CA ALA A 249 16.67 -8.99 28.30
C ALA A 249 17.21 -10.07 27.35
N GLU A 250 16.32 -10.87 26.73
CA GLU A 250 16.69 -11.85 25.71
C GLU A 250 17.35 -11.18 24.50
N GLN A 251 16.87 -10.02 24.06
CA GLN A 251 17.56 -9.24 23.02
C GLN A 251 18.93 -8.74 23.46
N ALA A 252 19.10 -8.33 24.73
CA ALA A 252 20.40 -7.91 25.25
C ALA A 252 21.37 -9.10 25.49
N GLU A 253 20.84 -10.30 25.77
CA GLU A 253 21.60 -11.54 25.97
C GLU A 253 21.95 -12.23 24.64
N ASP A 254 21.06 -12.23 23.65
CA ASP A 254 21.38 -12.61 22.27
C ASP A 254 22.48 -11.68 21.73
N GLU A 255 22.45 -10.38 22.05
CA GLU A 255 23.52 -9.43 21.74
C GLU A 255 24.87 -9.73 22.45
N GLN A 256 24.89 -10.52 23.53
CA GLN A 256 26.11 -10.92 24.26
C GLN A 256 26.53 -12.39 23.99
N GLY A 257 25.60 -13.24 23.57
CA GLY A 257 25.82 -14.64 23.20
C GLY A 257 26.17 -14.85 21.73
N ASP A 258 25.79 -13.92 20.84
CA ASP A 258 26.10 -13.94 19.41
C ASP A 258 27.53 -13.41 19.10
N GLU A 259 28.25 -12.87 20.10
CA GLU A 259 29.68 -12.53 20.01
C GLU A 259 30.59 -13.76 19.75
N ASN A 260 30.11 -14.99 19.98
CA ASN A 260 30.95 -16.20 19.84
C ASN A 260 30.51 -17.20 18.76
N GLN A 261 29.26 -17.17 18.25
CA GLN A 261 28.79 -18.19 17.29
C GLN A 261 27.74 -17.71 16.27
N ARG A 262 27.96 -16.54 15.65
CA ARG A 262 27.58 -16.27 14.25
C ARG A 262 28.22 -14.96 13.79
N ASN A 263 29.39 -15.07 13.15
CA ASN A 263 29.94 -14.01 12.31
C ASN A 263 28.86 -13.56 11.31
N VAL A 264 28.13 -12.47 11.59
CA VAL A 264 28.45 -11.10 11.17
C VAL A 264 27.34 -10.16 11.72
N ASP A 265 27.70 -9.41 12.75
CA ASP A 265 26.95 -8.27 13.31
C ASP A 265 26.82 -7.13 12.26
N PRO A 266 25.66 -6.47 12.07
CA PRO A 266 25.56 -5.30 11.19
C PRO A 266 26.44 -4.12 11.63
N GLU A 267 26.91 -4.09 12.87
CA GLU A 267 27.93 -3.13 13.34
C GLU A 267 29.36 -3.52 12.91
N ASP A 268 29.59 -4.78 12.49
CA ASP A 268 30.85 -5.28 11.91
C ASP A 268 30.85 -5.34 10.36
N GLN A 269 29.75 -4.97 9.69
CA GLN A 269 29.77 -4.78 8.24
C GLN A 269 30.42 -3.45 7.89
N GLU A 270 31.75 -3.41 7.90
CA GLU A 270 32.46 -2.25 7.36
C GLU A 270 32.24 -2.16 5.84
N LEU A 271 31.84 -0.98 5.39
CA LEU A 271 31.93 -0.63 3.98
C LEU A 271 33.38 -0.82 3.52
N CYS A 272 33.57 -1.41 2.34
CA CYS A 272 34.91 -1.50 1.77
C CYS A 272 35.53 -0.10 1.59
N SER A 273 36.85 -0.02 1.45
CA SER A 273 37.59 1.25 1.35
C SER A 273 37.08 2.22 0.28
N ASN A 274 36.44 1.72 -0.79
CA ASN A 274 35.80 2.54 -1.81
C ASN A 274 34.41 3.04 -1.39
N CYS A 275 33.58 2.16 -0.83
CA CYS A 275 32.22 2.50 -0.42
C CYS A 275 32.19 3.35 0.85
N GLY A 276 33.14 3.15 1.78
CA GLY A 276 33.22 3.87 3.05
C GLY A 276 33.54 5.36 2.92
N LYS A 277 33.99 5.79 1.73
CA LYS A 277 34.25 7.20 1.40
C LYS A 277 32.98 7.99 1.06
N ILE A 278 31.84 7.33 0.90
CA ILE A 278 30.60 7.95 0.42
C ILE A 278 29.86 8.62 1.59
N ASP A 279 29.69 9.94 1.52
CA ASP A 279 28.81 10.66 2.44
C ASP A 279 27.36 10.65 1.94
N PHE A 280 26.58 9.69 2.42
CA PHE A 280 25.17 9.55 2.05
C PHE A 280 24.28 10.72 2.47
N ASP A 281 24.59 11.45 3.55
CA ASP A 281 23.81 12.64 3.93
C ASP A 281 24.05 13.76 2.93
N GLN A 282 25.31 13.94 2.51
CA GLN A 282 25.65 14.90 1.48
C GLN A 282 25.00 14.52 0.14
N VAL A 283 25.08 13.24 -0.24
CA VAL A 283 24.49 12.75 -1.49
C VAL A 283 22.97 12.95 -1.46
N PHE A 284 22.25 12.37 -0.50
CA PHE A 284 20.79 12.44 -0.49
C PHE A 284 20.26 13.80 -0.02
N GLY A 285 21.08 14.64 0.59
CA GLY A 285 20.70 16.00 1.00
C GLY A 285 20.94 17.09 -0.06
N GLN A 286 21.81 16.85 -1.06
CA GLN A 286 22.16 17.87 -2.05
C GLN A 286 21.19 17.94 -3.24
N TYR A 287 21.11 19.13 -3.83
CA TYR A 287 20.50 19.32 -5.14
C TYR A 287 21.53 19.21 -6.25
N VAL A 288 21.23 18.40 -7.28
CA VAL A 288 22.05 18.32 -8.49
C VAL A 288 21.31 18.92 -9.67
N ARG A 289 21.80 20.04 -10.19
CA ARG A 289 21.27 20.71 -11.40
C ARG A 289 21.76 20.09 -12.71
N SER A 290 22.89 19.39 -12.68
CA SER A 290 23.51 18.80 -13.87
C SER A 290 22.73 17.59 -14.36
N SER A 291 22.37 17.58 -15.65
CA SER A 291 21.77 16.42 -16.32
C SER A 291 22.71 15.21 -16.38
N GLN A 292 24.02 15.45 -16.35
CA GLN A 292 25.08 14.43 -16.34
C GLN A 292 25.35 13.86 -14.93
N GLY A 293 24.75 14.44 -13.89
CA GLY A 293 25.01 14.11 -12.50
C GLY A 293 26.33 14.64 -11.97
N LYS A 294 26.55 14.49 -10.66
CA LYS A 294 27.79 14.82 -9.94
C LYS A 294 28.47 13.52 -9.53
N PHE A 295 29.76 13.36 -9.82
CA PHE A 295 30.53 12.18 -9.42
C PHE A 295 30.51 11.99 -7.89
N VAL A 296 30.35 10.73 -7.44
CA VAL A 296 30.34 10.36 -6.02
C VAL A 296 31.48 9.40 -5.72
N ALA A 297 31.57 8.27 -6.42
CA ALA A 297 32.59 7.26 -6.14
C ALA A 297 32.92 6.39 -7.37
N ASP A 298 34.16 5.90 -7.41
CA ASP A 298 34.58 4.74 -8.23
C ASP A 298 34.49 3.51 -7.33
N ILE A 299 33.63 2.57 -7.70
CA ILE A 299 33.38 1.35 -6.93
C ILE A 299 34.35 0.24 -7.37
N GLY A 300 34.87 0.31 -8.61
CA GLY A 300 35.69 -0.72 -9.24
C GLY A 300 34.86 -1.71 -10.04
N CYS A 301 35.42 -2.88 -10.33
CA CYS A 301 34.74 -3.95 -11.05
C CYS A 301 33.68 -4.61 -10.18
N ILE A 302 32.46 -4.75 -10.71
CA ILE A 302 31.36 -5.45 -10.06
C ILE A 302 30.97 -6.63 -10.94
N THR A 303 31.04 -7.83 -10.38
CA THR A 303 30.72 -9.10 -11.06
C THR A 303 29.56 -9.80 -10.36
N PRO A 304 28.93 -10.83 -10.98
CA PRO A 304 27.87 -11.59 -10.32
C PRO A 304 28.28 -12.16 -8.95
N GLU A 305 29.54 -12.54 -8.77
CA GLU A 305 30.11 -13.05 -7.51
C GLU A 305 30.14 -11.98 -6.41
N THR A 306 30.10 -10.69 -6.79
CA THR A 306 30.06 -9.56 -5.84
C THR A 306 28.79 -9.56 -4.97
N ARG A 307 27.76 -10.34 -5.33
CA ARG A 307 26.60 -10.61 -4.46
C ARG A 307 26.99 -11.28 -3.13
N GLY A 308 28.08 -12.03 -3.11
CA GLY A 308 28.64 -12.61 -1.89
C GLY A 308 29.53 -11.65 -1.09
N SER A 309 29.70 -10.40 -1.53
CA SER A 309 30.58 -9.44 -0.86
C SER A 309 30.10 -9.14 0.55
N GLN A 310 31.04 -9.00 1.49
CA GLN A 310 30.77 -8.53 2.86
C GLN A 310 30.36 -7.05 2.89
N CYS A 311 30.71 -6.26 1.87
CA CYS A 311 30.30 -4.87 1.77
C CYS A 311 28.82 -4.77 1.32
N PRO A 312 27.90 -4.25 2.15
CA PRO A 312 26.48 -4.21 1.82
C PRO A 312 26.16 -3.29 0.63
N LEU A 313 26.94 -2.23 0.41
CA LEU A 313 26.77 -1.38 -0.76
C LEU A 313 27.20 -2.08 -2.06
N CYS A 314 28.32 -2.80 -2.05
CA CYS A 314 28.75 -3.59 -3.21
C CYS A 314 27.71 -4.66 -3.54
N ARG A 315 27.17 -5.34 -2.52
CA ARG A 315 26.09 -6.32 -2.68
C ARG A 315 24.85 -5.69 -3.31
N LEU A 316 24.39 -4.55 -2.78
CA LEU A 316 23.25 -3.82 -3.33
C LEU A 316 23.45 -3.39 -4.79
N ILE A 317 24.64 -2.91 -5.14
CA ILE A 317 24.99 -2.54 -6.52
C ILE A 317 24.98 -3.77 -7.42
N ALA A 318 25.60 -4.88 -6.98
CA ALA A 318 25.60 -6.14 -7.73
C ALA A 318 24.18 -6.69 -7.93
N ASP A 319 23.35 -6.68 -6.88
CA ASP A 319 21.96 -7.08 -6.99
C ASP A 319 21.19 -6.19 -7.97
N THR A 320 21.43 -4.88 -7.95
CA THR A 320 20.80 -3.93 -8.89
C THR A 320 21.28 -4.14 -10.34
N LEU A 321 22.53 -4.52 -10.57
CA LEU A 321 23.07 -4.75 -11.91
C LEU A 321 22.67 -6.12 -12.49
N PHE A 322 22.53 -7.14 -11.63
CA PHE A 322 22.43 -8.54 -12.06
C PHE A 322 21.11 -9.22 -11.69
N TYR A 323 20.13 -8.54 -11.09
CA TYR A 323 18.81 -9.16 -10.84
C TYR A 323 18.07 -9.54 -12.13
N ARG A 324 18.59 -9.13 -13.29
CA ARG A 324 18.11 -9.51 -14.62
C ARG A 324 18.79 -10.81 -15.11
N PRO A 325 18.10 -11.64 -15.90
CA PRO A 325 18.69 -12.85 -16.51
C PRO A 325 19.74 -12.57 -17.60
N ARG A 326 19.87 -11.33 -18.09
CA ARG A 326 21.03 -10.89 -18.89
C ARG A 326 21.78 -9.79 -18.13
N PRO A 327 23.10 -9.91 -17.95
CA PRO A 327 23.88 -8.88 -17.26
C PRO A 327 23.82 -7.58 -18.05
N VAL A 328 23.69 -6.47 -17.33
CA VAL A 328 23.70 -5.14 -17.94
C VAL A 328 25.13 -4.71 -18.32
N LEU A 329 26.13 -5.24 -17.61
CA LEU A 329 27.53 -4.99 -17.92
C LEU A 329 27.96 -5.81 -19.16
N PRO A 330 28.64 -5.16 -20.13
CA PRO A 330 29.09 -5.82 -21.36
C PRO A 330 30.26 -6.79 -21.12
N SER A 331 31.00 -6.63 -20.01
CA SER A 331 32.17 -7.41 -19.66
C SER A 331 32.47 -7.32 -18.16
N SER A 332 33.21 -8.30 -17.62
CA SER A 332 33.56 -8.38 -16.19
C SER A 332 34.62 -7.37 -15.75
N ASP A 333 35.33 -6.75 -16.70
CA ASP A 333 36.32 -5.69 -16.49
C ASP A 333 35.72 -4.27 -16.56
N ALA A 334 34.40 -4.15 -16.72
CA ALA A 334 33.72 -2.88 -16.68
C ALA A 334 33.81 -2.27 -15.25
N HIS A 335 34.35 -1.05 -15.17
CA HIS A 335 34.41 -0.29 -13.92
C HIS A 335 33.08 0.41 -13.65
N VAL A 336 32.58 0.26 -12.42
CA VAL A 336 31.32 0.84 -11.96
C VAL A 336 31.55 2.11 -11.15
N TYR A 337 30.73 3.11 -11.42
CA TYR A 337 30.76 4.44 -10.85
C TYR A 337 29.41 4.83 -10.29
N LEU A 338 29.42 5.66 -9.25
CA LEU A 338 28.22 6.29 -8.71
C LEU A 338 28.21 7.78 -9.01
N LYS A 339 27.07 8.28 -9.49
CA LYS A 339 26.80 9.71 -9.67
C LYS A 339 25.52 10.12 -8.95
N ALA A 340 25.56 11.24 -8.24
CA ALA A 340 24.39 11.88 -7.67
C ALA A 340 23.61 12.62 -8.77
N VAL A 341 22.29 12.41 -8.84
CA VAL A 341 21.41 13.02 -9.84
C VAL A 341 20.10 13.47 -9.20
N SER A 342 19.43 14.47 -9.78
CA SER A 342 18.15 14.98 -9.26
C SER A 342 17.12 13.86 -9.10
N ALA A 343 16.56 13.70 -7.89
CA ALA A 343 15.51 12.73 -7.62
C ALA A 343 14.25 13.02 -8.46
N ALA A 344 13.86 14.29 -8.56
CA ALA A 344 12.67 14.72 -9.30
C ALA A 344 12.75 14.42 -10.81
N GLN A 345 13.95 14.61 -11.40
CA GLN A 345 14.17 14.29 -12.81
C GLN A 345 14.25 12.77 -13.03
N SER A 346 14.91 12.06 -12.11
CA SER A 346 15.30 10.66 -12.33
C SER A 346 14.23 9.64 -11.92
N LEU A 347 13.46 9.92 -10.87
CA LEU A 347 12.44 9.00 -10.34
C LEU A 347 11.02 9.32 -10.80
N SER A 348 10.71 10.60 -11.01
CA SER A 348 9.35 11.04 -11.35
C SER A 348 9.19 11.58 -12.77
N GLY A 349 10.29 11.76 -13.51
CA GLY A 349 10.25 12.28 -14.88
C GLY A 349 9.77 13.73 -14.99
N PHE A 350 9.79 14.50 -13.90
CA PHE A 350 9.47 15.93 -13.92
C PHE A 350 10.61 16.71 -14.61
N ASP A 351 10.31 17.35 -15.74
CA ASP A 351 11.18 18.36 -16.34
C ASP A 351 10.73 19.74 -15.83
N HIS A 352 11.57 20.37 -15.02
CA HIS A 352 11.22 21.63 -14.36
C HIS A 352 11.57 22.82 -15.25
N ASN A 353 10.56 23.61 -15.65
CA ASN A 353 10.77 25.02 -15.97
C ASN A 353 10.61 25.86 -14.68
N PRO A 354 11.70 26.35 -14.08
CA PRO A 354 11.66 27.07 -12.80
C PRO A 354 10.94 28.42 -12.84
N ARG A 355 10.52 28.91 -14.02
CA ARG A 355 9.88 30.23 -14.17
C ARG A 355 8.35 30.24 -14.09
N GLN A 356 7.70 29.07 -14.07
CA GLN A 356 6.22 28.98 -14.20
C GLN A 356 5.51 28.31 -13.03
N SER A 357 6.21 27.92 -11.97
CA SER A 357 5.57 27.32 -10.80
C SER A 357 6.00 28.01 -9.51
N THR A 358 5.07 28.12 -8.57
CA THR A 358 5.34 28.44 -7.16
C THR A 358 6.17 27.34 -6.45
N PHE A 359 6.60 26.29 -7.17
CA PHE A 359 7.28 25.09 -6.71
C PHE A 359 8.81 25.19 -6.66
N GLY A 360 9.33 26.33 -6.21
CA GLY A 360 10.70 26.40 -5.68
C GLY A 360 10.92 25.58 -4.40
N GLN A 361 9.87 24.87 -3.92
CA GLN A 361 9.76 24.34 -2.56
C GLN A 361 9.83 22.81 -2.44
N LEU A 362 9.71 21.97 -3.48
CA LEU A 362 10.00 20.53 -3.30
C LEU A 362 11.47 20.38 -2.87
N ARG A 363 11.75 19.66 -1.76
CA ARG A 363 13.13 19.52 -1.30
C ARG A 363 13.94 18.85 -2.39
N ARG A 364 14.93 19.59 -2.85
CA ARG A 364 15.81 19.23 -3.95
C ARG A 364 16.82 18.18 -3.49
N ASN A 365 16.37 16.95 -3.29
CA ASN A 365 17.25 15.83 -2.98
C ASN A 365 17.80 15.17 -4.25
N SER A 366 18.85 14.38 -4.06
CA SER A 366 19.45 13.60 -5.14
C SER A 366 19.38 12.11 -4.83
N VAL A 367 19.57 11.29 -5.86
CA VAL A 367 19.63 9.83 -5.81
C VAL A 367 20.92 9.38 -6.49
N LEU A 368 21.32 8.13 -6.23
CA LEU A 368 22.52 7.56 -6.83
C LEU A 368 22.16 6.85 -8.13
N ARG A 369 22.78 7.31 -9.22
CA ARG A 369 22.80 6.66 -10.52
C ARG A 369 24.03 5.77 -10.62
N ILE A 370 23.83 4.53 -11.05
CA ILE A 370 24.91 3.60 -11.36
C ILE A 370 25.33 3.84 -12.82
N CYS A 371 26.62 4.01 -13.05
CA CYS A 371 27.22 4.16 -14.38
C CYS A 371 28.36 3.16 -14.52
N TRP A 372 28.72 2.78 -15.73
CA TRP A 372 29.92 1.97 -15.97
C TRP A 372 30.65 2.41 -17.24
N ARG A 373 31.91 2.02 -17.32
CA ARG A 373 32.74 2.14 -18.53
C ARG A 373 33.58 0.88 -18.70
N THR A 374 33.82 0.48 -19.94
CA THR A 374 34.78 -0.57 -20.26
C THR A 374 36.16 0.05 -20.49
N PRO A 375 37.27 -0.69 -20.31
CA PRO A 375 38.61 -0.15 -20.49
C PRO A 375 38.88 0.43 -21.89
N ASP A 376 38.19 -0.11 -22.91
CA ASP A 376 38.26 0.28 -24.31
C ASP A 376 37.33 1.44 -24.71
N ASN A 377 36.40 1.84 -23.83
CA ASN A 377 35.42 2.90 -24.12
C ASN A 377 35.44 4.01 -23.06
N GLN A 378 35.75 5.23 -23.50
CA GLN A 378 35.78 6.40 -22.61
C GLN A 378 34.38 6.93 -22.23
N HIS A 379 33.31 6.44 -22.86
CA HIS A 379 31.94 6.89 -22.59
C HIS A 379 31.29 6.11 -21.44
N PHE A 380 30.62 6.85 -20.53
CA PHE A 380 29.82 6.25 -19.48
C PHE A 380 28.51 5.71 -20.05
N SER A 381 28.27 4.42 -19.82
CA SER A 381 26.94 3.82 -19.92
C SER A 381 26.19 4.00 -18.59
N ILE A 382 24.86 4.06 -18.65
CA ILE A 382 24.00 4.42 -17.53
C ILE A 382 23.01 3.31 -17.23
N GLN A 383 22.87 2.97 -15.95
CA GLN A 383 21.80 2.13 -15.46
C GLN A 383 20.50 2.93 -15.38
N ASP A 384 19.39 2.31 -15.76
CA ASP A 384 18.07 2.94 -15.68
C ASP A 384 17.57 3.11 -14.24
N GLU A 385 17.85 2.12 -13.41
CA GLU A 385 17.52 2.08 -12.00
C GLU A 385 18.43 2.99 -11.18
N HIS A 386 17.85 3.64 -10.19
CA HIS A 386 18.56 4.51 -9.26
C HIS A 386 18.46 3.94 -7.85
N LEU A 387 19.51 4.13 -7.05
CA LEU A 387 19.50 3.83 -5.62
C LEU A 387 19.08 5.09 -4.86
N ALA A 388 18.01 4.96 -4.08
CA ALA A 388 17.40 6.07 -3.38
C ALA A 388 17.07 5.71 -1.92
N PRO A 389 17.11 6.68 -1.01
CA PRO A 389 16.83 6.44 0.40
C PRO A 389 15.36 6.06 0.59
N THR A 390 15.07 5.17 1.53
CA THR A 390 13.69 4.77 1.87
C THR A 390 13.12 5.52 3.06
N THR A 391 13.97 6.19 3.83
CA THR A 391 13.58 7.02 4.97
C THR A 391 14.09 8.45 4.77
N PRO A 392 13.34 9.45 5.23
CA PRO A 392 13.78 10.84 5.15
C PRO A 392 14.99 11.05 6.09
N SER A 393 15.96 11.83 5.63
CA SER A 393 17.01 12.35 6.52
C SER A 393 16.38 13.39 7.48
N PRO A 394 16.71 13.38 8.79
CA PRO A 394 16.20 14.34 9.75
C PRO A 394 16.69 15.75 9.38
N SER A 395 15.84 16.51 8.70
CA SER A 395 16.15 17.89 8.30
C SER A 395 14.89 18.74 8.30
N GLN A 396 15.02 20.01 8.70
CA GLN A 396 13.94 20.98 8.64
C GLN A 396 13.74 21.41 7.18
N GLY A 397 12.64 20.97 6.58
CA GLY A 397 12.32 21.31 5.21
C GLY A 397 11.16 20.49 4.63
N PRO A 398 10.78 20.77 3.38
CA PRO A 398 9.76 20.02 2.67
C PRO A 398 10.18 18.54 2.50
N PRO A 399 9.22 17.61 2.43
CA PRO A 399 9.50 16.19 2.29
C PRO A 399 10.31 15.85 1.02
N PRO A 400 11.36 14.99 1.12
CA PRO A 400 12.14 14.54 -0.03
C PRO A 400 11.38 13.51 -0.88
N ILE A 401 11.81 13.30 -2.13
CA ILE A 401 11.37 12.16 -2.94
C ILE A 401 12.15 10.93 -2.50
N LEU A 402 11.45 9.89 -2.06
CA LEU A 402 12.05 8.67 -1.52
C LEU A 402 11.74 7.45 -2.39
N CYS A 403 12.45 6.35 -2.14
CA CYS A 403 12.11 5.03 -2.64
C CYS A 403 11.22 4.31 -1.63
N ARG A 404 10.15 3.67 -2.08
CA ARG A 404 9.32 2.80 -1.24
C ARG A 404 9.88 1.38 -1.28
N ARG A 405 9.95 0.74 -0.13
CA ARG A 405 10.27 -0.69 -0.03
C ARG A 405 9.05 -1.52 -0.43
N LEU A 406 9.19 -2.37 -1.43
CA LEU A 406 8.10 -3.17 -1.98
C LEU A 406 8.13 -4.61 -1.45
N SER A 407 6.95 -5.20 -1.26
CA SER A 407 6.81 -6.63 -1.04
C SER A 407 6.72 -7.36 -2.38
N PRO A 408 7.50 -8.44 -2.61
CA PRO A 408 7.39 -9.20 -3.84
C PRO A 408 6.03 -9.90 -3.98
N THR A 409 5.42 -10.33 -2.88
CA THR A 409 4.19 -11.13 -2.90
C THR A 409 2.90 -10.31 -2.74
N ALA A 410 3.01 -9.02 -2.43
CA ALA A 410 1.85 -8.19 -2.14
C ALA A 410 1.96 -6.80 -2.78
N VAL A 411 0.96 -6.45 -3.59
CA VAL A 411 0.71 -5.10 -4.08
C VAL A 411 0.02 -4.27 -2.98
N PRO A 412 0.48 -3.03 -2.70
CA PRO A 412 -0.12 -2.17 -1.68
C PRO A 412 -1.43 -1.55 -2.19
N PHE A 413 -2.54 -2.29 -2.11
CA PHE A 413 -3.86 -1.77 -2.50
C PHE A 413 -4.26 -0.44 -1.86
N PRO A 414 -3.92 -0.12 -0.58
CA PRO A 414 -4.16 1.21 -0.02
C PRO A 414 -3.52 2.32 -0.85
N LEU A 415 -2.29 2.14 -1.33
CA LEU A 415 -1.60 3.10 -2.20
C LEU A 415 -2.32 3.26 -3.54
N LEU A 416 -2.74 2.14 -4.15
CA LEU A 416 -3.45 2.17 -5.43
C LEU A 416 -4.80 2.87 -5.33
N ARG A 417 -5.54 2.64 -4.23
CA ARG A 417 -6.79 3.33 -3.91
C ARG A 417 -6.56 4.84 -3.75
N THR A 418 -5.47 5.23 -3.10
CA THR A 418 -5.10 6.65 -2.96
C THR A 418 -4.88 7.30 -4.33
N TRP A 419 -4.18 6.64 -5.27
CA TRP A 419 -4.01 7.18 -6.62
C TRP A 419 -5.33 7.33 -7.38
N LEU A 420 -6.19 6.33 -7.31
CA LEU A 420 -7.52 6.37 -7.93
C LEU A 420 -8.38 7.48 -7.33
N HIS A 421 -8.38 7.60 -6.00
CA HIS A 421 -9.11 8.63 -5.27
C HIS A 421 -8.62 10.03 -5.63
N GLN A 422 -7.30 10.27 -5.58
CA GLN A 422 -6.70 11.55 -5.95
C GLN A 422 -7.05 11.95 -7.38
N CYS A 423 -7.02 11.01 -8.32
CA CYS A 423 -7.44 11.29 -9.69
C CYS A 423 -8.93 11.69 -9.77
N HIS A 424 -9.81 10.97 -9.05
CA HIS A 424 -11.24 11.26 -9.02
C HIS A 424 -11.59 12.57 -8.30
N THR A 425 -10.80 13.03 -7.35
CA THR A 425 -11.10 14.24 -6.57
C THR A 425 -10.35 15.48 -7.05
N LEU A 426 -9.15 15.32 -7.60
CA LEU A 426 -8.27 16.45 -7.95
C LEU A 426 -8.20 16.70 -9.46
N HIS A 427 -8.30 15.68 -10.32
CA HIS A 427 -8.09 15.83 -11.77
C HIS A 427 -9.40 16.01 -12.56
N LEU A 428 -10.42 16.63 -11.98
CA LEU A 428 -11.78 16.69 -12.53
C LEU A 428 -11.86 17.21 -13.98
N THR A 429 -10.99 18.15 -14.36
CA THR A 429 -10.91 18.79 -15.68
C THR A 429 -10.43 17.83 -16.77
N HIS A 430 -9.44 17.00 -16.46
CA HIS A 430 -8.74 16.14 -17.42
C HIS A 430 -9.10 14.66 -17.26
N CYS A 431 -9.62 14.27 -16.11
CA CYS A 431 -10.02 12.93 -15.73
C CYS A 431 -11.41 12.98 -15.08
N PRO A 432 -12.48 13.26 -15.82
CA PRO A 432 -13.84 13.28 -15.27
C PRO A 432 -14.22 11.89 -14.74
N ARG A 433 -14.86 11.84 -13.57
CA ARG A 433 -15.30 10.58 -12.96
C ARG A 433 -16.41 9.95 -13.83
N PRO A 434 -16.32 8.66 -14.17
CA PRO A 434 -17.38 8.00 -14.90
C PRO A 434 -18.58 7.83 -13.96
N ASN A 435 -19.70 8.48 -14.30
CA ASN A 435 -20.95 8.41 -13.54
C ASN A 435 -22.06 7.67 -14.30
N THR A 436 -21.74 7.08 -15.45
CA THR A 436 -22.70 6.45 -16.35
C THR A 436 -22.20 5.11 -16.86
N SER A 437 -23.09 4.13 -16.92
CA SER A 437 -22.89 2.90 -17.69
C SER A 437 -22.77 3.21 -19.18
N PRO A 438 -22.00 2.41 -19.95
CA PRO A 438 -22.00 2.51 -21.40
C PRO A 438 -23.43 2.47 -21.97
N PRO A 439 -23.82 3.40 -22.88
CA PRO A 439 -25.21 3.61 -23.27
C PRO A 439 -25.65 2.65 -24.38
N PHE A 440 -25.59 1.33 -24.13
CA PHE A 440 -26.07 0.32 -25.08
C PHE A 440 -26.70 -0.90 -24.37
N PRO A 441 -27.68 -1.56 -25.00
CA PRO A 441 -28.36 -2.72 -24.40
C PRO A 441 -27.39 -3.90 -24.22
N SER A 442 -27.67 -4.76 -23.24
CA SER A 442 -26.93 -6.02 -22.99
C SER A 442 -25.48 -5.85 -22.50
N PHE A 443 -25.11 -4.69 -21.94
CA PHE A 443 -23.84 -4.55 -21.24
C PHE A 443 -23.80 -5.41 -19.97
N ARG A 444 -22.75 -6.20 -19.81
CA ARG A 444 -22.57 -7.16 -18.71
C ARG A 444 -21.24 -6.93 -18.03
N LEU A 445 -21.20 -7.28 -16.76
CA LEU A 445 -20.04 -7.16 -15.89
C LEU A 445 -19.93 -8.41 -15.03
N ILE A 446 -18.73 -8.70 -14.54
CA ILE A 446 -18.51 -9.69 -13.51
C ILE A 446 -18.74 -9.01 -12.16
N ASP A 447 -19.66 -9.53 -11.36
CA ASP A 447 -19.73 -9.24 -9.94
C ASP A 447 -18.58 -9.99 -9.26
N CYS A 448 -17.58 -9.25 -8.78
CA CYS A 448 -16.35 -9.82 -8.24
C CYS A 448 -16.54 -10.56 -6.92
N HIS A 449 -17.55 -10.17 -6.12
CA HIS A 449 -17.88 -10.88 -4.87
C HIS A 449 -18.57 -12.20 -5.18
N ARG A 450 -19.59 -12.16 -6.04
CA ARG A 450 -20.40 -13.34 -6.36
C ARG A 450 -19.75 -14.25 -7.39
N ARG A 451 -18.69 -13.78 -8.05
CA ARG A 451 -17.96 -14.50 -9.10
C ARG A 451 -18.90 -14.98 -10.23
N ILE A 452 -19.77 -14.08 -10.70
CA ILE A 452 -20.70 -14.37 -11.80
C ILE A 452 -20.83 -13.18 -12.76
N VAL A 453 -21.14 -13.47 -14.03
CA VAL A 453 -21.48 -12.45 -15.03
C VAL A 453 -22.94 -12.02 -14.81
N VAL A 454 -23.15 -10.72 -14.62
CA VAL A 454 -24.46 -10.09 -14.40
C VAL A 454 -24.68 -8.97 -15.41
N PRO A 455 -25.94 -8.60 -15.70
CA PRO A 455 -26.24 -7.34 -16.38
C PRO A 455 -25.66 -6.16 -15.60
N ALA A 456 -25.14 -5.15 -16.30
CA ALA A 456 -24.61 -3.97 -15.66
C ALA A 456 -25.70 -3.25 -14.84
N PRO A 457 -25.39 -2.81 -13.60
CA PRO A 457 -26.35 -2.10 -12.77
C PRO A 457 -26.73 -0.74 -13.39
N PRO A 458 -27.89 -0.18 -13.05
CA PRO A 458 -28.30 1.12 -13.57
C PRO A 458 -27.34 2.23 -13.11
N SER A 459 -27.18 3.25 -13.95
CA SER A 459 -26.48 4.49 -13.57
C SER A 459 -27.23 5.19 -12.41
N PRO A 460 -26.52 5.81 -11.44
CA PRO A 460 -25.07 6.06 -11.40
C PRO A 460 -24.25 4.96 -10.71
N HIS A 461 -24.86 3.82 -10.36
CA HIS A 461 -24.21 2.77 -9.56
C HIS A 461 -23.28 1.84 -10.37
N CYS A 462 -23.11 2.09 -11.67
CA CYS A 462 -22.26 1.32 -12.56
C CYS A 462 -20.80 1.85 -12.54
N SER A 463 -20.06 1.50 -11.49
CA SER A 463 -18.61 1.73 -11.41
C SER A 463 -17.87 0.40 -11.53
N TYR A 464 -16.98 0.28 -12.52
CA TYR A 464 -16.30 -0.97 -12.84
C TYR A 464 -14.85 -0.75 -13.28
N ALA A 465 -14.01 -1.76 -13.05
CA ALA A 465 -12.70 -1.85 -13.69
C ALA A 465 -12.81 -2.59 -15.03
N ALA A 466 -11.94 -2.29 -15.99
CA ALA A 466 -11.79 -3.10 -17.21
C ALA A 466 -10.44 -3.83 -17.19
N LEU A 467 -10.39 -5.07 -17.66
CA LEU A 467 -9.13 -5.80 -17.84
C LEU A 467 -8.62 -5.68 -19.28
N SER A 468 -7.33 -5.40 -19.42
CA SER A 468 -6.58 -5.45 -20.68
C SER A 468 -5.45 -6.48 -20.52
N TYR A 469 -5.53 -7.58 -21.27
CA TYR A 469 -4.63 -8.72 -21.15
C TYR A 469 -4.54 -9.50 -22.47
N VAL A 470 -3.58 -10.43 -22.57
CA VAL A 470 -3.45 -11.30 -23.74
C VAL A 470 -4.15 -12.63 -23.47
N TRP A 471 -5.09 -13.01 -24.34
CA TRP A 471 -5.78 -14.28 -24.24
C TRP A 471 -4.81 -15.48 -24.33
N GLY A 472 -4.95 -16.40 -23.39
CA GLY A 472 -4.34 -17.72 -23.37
C GLY A 472 -5.30 -18.83 -23.79
N PRO A 473 -4.85 -20.10 -23.77
CA PRO A 473 -5.68 -21.26 -24.12
C PRO A 473 -6.96 -21.37 -23.28
N ALA A 474 -6.87 -21.12 -21.97
CA ALA A 474 -7.99 -21.19 -21.03
C ALA A 474 -9.13 -20.20 -21.35
N ASP A 475 -8.82 -19.05 -21.98
CA ASP A 475 -9.85 -18.08 -22.37
C ASP A 475 -10.69 -18.57 -23.55
N ARG A 476 -10.09 -19.35 -24.46
CA ARG A 476 -10.80 -19.92 -25.60
C ARG A 476 -11.80 -20.98 -25.14
N ASP A 477 -11.40 -21.76 -24.14
CA ASP A 477 -12.26 -22.76 -23.51
C ASP A 477 -13.38 -22.09 -22.69
N ALA A 478 -13.07 -21.04 -21.92
CA ALA A 478 -14.06 -20.28 -21.16
C ALA A 478 -15.06 -19.54 -22.08
N ALA A 479 -14.57 -18.92 -23.17
CA ALA A 479 -15.39 -18.29 -24.21
C ALA A 479 -16.35 -19.30 -24.86
N ALA A 480 -15.93 -20.54 -25.07
CA ALA A 480 -16.76 -21.62 -25.60
C ALA A 480 -17.74 -22.18 -24.57
N ALA A 481 -17.40 -22.16 -23.27
CA ALA A 481 -18.15 -22.75 -22.18
C ALA A 481 -19.22 -21.82 -21.55
N ASN A 482 -19.44 -20.62 -22.09
CA ASN A 482 -20.34 -19.55 -21.62
C ASN A 482 -21.84 -19.96 -21.47
N ASN A 483 -22.16 -21.26 -21.58
CA ASN A 483 -23.46 -21.92 -21.40
C ASN A 483 -23.48 -23.06 -20.34
N SER A 484 -22.43 -23.25 -19.52
CA SER A 484 -22.37 -24.37 -18.56
C SER A 484 -22.04 -23.94 -17.12
N LYS A 485 -22.63 -24.64 -16.13
CA LYS A 485 -22.59 -24.40 -14.66
C LYS A 485 -21.20 -24.54 -13.98
N ARG A 486 -20.09 -24.21 -14.64
CA ARG A 486 -18.75 -24.16 -14.02
C ARG A 486 -18.37 -22.71 -13.72
N ASP A 487 -17.71 -22.46 -12.59
CA ASP A 487 -17.12 -21.16 -12.25
C ASP A 487 -16.12 -20.76 -13.35
N PRO A 488 -16.44 -19.80 -14.23
CA PRO A 488 -15.60 -19.44 -15.36
C PRO A 488 -14.42 -18.53 -14.95
N LEU A 489 -14.34 -18.11 -13.69
CA LEU A 489 -13.39 -17.08 -13.21
C LEU A 489 -12.10 -17.65 -12.62
N THR A 490 -11.94 -18.97 -12.54
CA THR A 490 -10.77 -19.62 -11.92
C THR A 490 -9.75 -20.18 -12.91
N SER A 491 -10.07 -20.31 -14.19
CA SER A 491 -9.18 -20.98 -15.17
C SER A 491 -8.07 -20.08 -15.69
N ASN A 492 -8.29 -18.76 -15.78
CA ASN A 492 -7.26 -17.80 -16.20
C ASN A 492 -6.68 -17.01 -15.00
N PRO A 493 -5.37 -17.12 -14.74
CA PRO A 493 -4.67 -16.34 -13.72
C PRO A 493 -4.89 -14.83 -13.79
N ALA A 494 -4.86 -14.22 -14.98
CA ALA A 494 -5.09 -12.78 -15.16
C ALA A 494 -6.50 -12.35 -14.76
N ILE A 495 -7.52 -13.16 -15.05
CA ILE A 495 -8.90 -12.86 -14.67
C ILE A 495 -9.06 -12.98 -13.15
N ALA A 496 -8.53 -14.05 -12.55
CA ALA A 496 -8.60 -14.25 -11.10
C ALA A 496 -7.87 -13.14 -10.33
N ASP A 497 -6.69 -12.74 -10.82
CA ASP A 497 -5.92 -11.64 -10.28
C ASP A 497 -6.62 -10.29 -10.47
N ALA A 498 -7.25 -10.08 -11.64
CA ALA A 498 -8.02 -8.86 -11.91
C ALA A 498 -9.22 -8.73 -10.97
N VAL A 499 -9.94 -9.82 -10.69
CA VAL A 499 -11.01 -9.85 -9.67
C VAL A 499 -10.45 -9.40 -8.31
N THR A 500 -9.30 -9.94 -7.90
CA THR A 500 -8.63 -9.56 -6.65
C THR A 500 -8.24 -8.08 -6.65
N ALA A 501 -7.68 -7.58 -7.76
CA ALA A 501 -7.28 -6.19 -7.89
C ALA A 501 -8.48 -5.23 -7.91
N THR A 502 -9.58 -5.59 -8.55
CA THR A 502 -10.83 -4.83 -8.57
C THR A 502 -11.39 -4.66 -7.17
N LEU A 503 -11.49 -5.75 -6.40
CA LEU A 503 -11.92 -5.70 -4.99
C LEU A 503 -10.94 -4.91 -4.13
N GLY A 504 -9.63 -5.10 -4.33
CA GLY A 504 -8.58 -4.34 -3.66
C GLY A 504 -8.64 -2.84 -3.93
N LEU A 505 -9.17 -2.41 -5.08
CA LEU A 505 -9.40 -1.00 -5.41
C LEU A 505 -10.71 -0.45 -4.83
N GLY A 506 -11.52 -1.27 -4.16
CA GLY A 506 -12.83 -0.89 -3.64
C GLY A 506 -13.93 -0.85 -4.72
N LEU A 507 -13.73 -1.56 -5.82
CA LEU A 507 -14.72 -1.70 -6.90
C LEU A 507 -15.37 -3.08 -6.84
N THR A 508 -16.65 -3.15 -7.21
CA THR A 508 -17.42 -4.40 -7.20
C THR A 508 -17.41 -5.11 -8.55
N TYR A 509 -17.37 -4.34 -9.64
CA TYR A 509 -17.59 -4.86 -10.97
C TYR A 509 -16.32 -4.85 -11.82
N LEU A 510 -16.13 -5.91 -12.59
CA LEU A 510 -15.03 -6.06 -13.54
C LEU A 510 -15.59 -6.38 -14.93
N TRP A 511 -15.07 -5.71 -15.96
CA TRP A 511 -15.32 -6.06 -17.35
C TRP A 511 -14.14 -6.82 -17.94
N VAL A 512 -14.41 -7.96 -18.56
CA VAL A 512 -13.44 -8.80 -19.28
C VAL A 512 -14.06 -9.21 -20.60
N ASP A 513 -13.40 -8.92 -21.72
CA ASP A 513 -13.89 -9.19 -23.08
C ASP A 513 -14.24 -10.67 -23.33
N ALA A 514 -13.44 -11.60 -22.82
CA ALA A 514 -13.65 -13.04 -22.98
C ALA A 514 -14.96 -13.54 -22.33
N LEU A 515 -15.41 -12.88 -21.24
CA LEU A 515 -16.54 -13.34 -20.43
C LEU A 515 -17.78 -12.44 -20.54
N CYS A 516 -17.60 -11.13 -20.62
CA CYS A 516 -18.69 -10.15 -20.65
C CYS A 516 -19.32 -9.98 -22.03
N ILE A 517 -18.62 -10.42 -23.09
CA ILE A 517 -19.15 -10.49 -24.46
C ILE A 517 -19.70 -11.90 -24.71
N ASN A 518 -20.88 -11.98 -25.33
CA ASN A 518 -21.46 -13.28 -25.70
C ASN A 518 -20.76 -13.77 -26.96
N GLN A 519 -19.73 -14.59 -26.78
CA GLN A 519 -18.90 -15.09 -27.88
C GLN A 519 -19.68 -15.97 -28.88
N SER A 520 -20.83 -16.54 -28.48
CA SER A 520 -21.67 -17.34 -29.38
C SER A 520 -22.69 -16.53 -30.18
N SER A 521 -22.86 -15.23 -29.89
CA SER A 521 -23.80 -14.35 -30.59
C SER A 521 -23.04 -13.36 -31.47
N PRO A 522 -23.04 -13.53 -32.81
CA PRO A 522 -22.38 -12.60 -33.71
C PRO A 522 -22.88 -11.16 -33.59
N ALA A 523 -24.18 -10.98 -33.32
CA ALA A 523 -24.80 -9.67 -33.15
C ALA A 523 -24.33 -8.95 -31.87
N ASP A 524 -24.29 -9.67 -30.74
CA ASP A 524 -23.80 -9.10 -29.47
C ASP A 524 -22.31 -8.82 -29.53
N LYS A 525 -21.53 -9.73 -30.13
CA LYS A 525 -20.10 -9.54 -30.36
C LYS A 525 -19.82 -8.30 -31.22
N ALA A 526 -20.52 -8.16 -32.35
CA ALA A 526 -20.37 -6.98 -33.21
C ALA A 526 -20.76 -5.68 -32.48
N LEU A 527 -21.83 -5.70 -31.67
CA LEU A 527 -22.26 -4.54 -30.89
C LEU A 527 -21.20 -4.15 -29.84
N GLN A 528 -20.73 -5.08 -29.02
CA GLN A 528 -19.75 -4.81 -27.97
C GLN A 528 -18.40 -4.36 -28.55
N ILE A 529 -17.93 -5.00 -29.62
CA ILE A 529 -16.70 -4.59 -30.33
C ILE A 529 -16.85 -3.18 -30.92
N SER A 530 -18.03 -2.85 -31.46
CA SER A 530 -18.29 -1.49 -31.96
C SER A 530 -18.34 -0.41 -30.85
N ARG A 531 -18.37 -0.83 -29.58
CA ARG A 531 -18.50 0.01 -28.38
C ARG A 531 -17.32 -0.11 -27.40
N MET A 532 -16.20 -0.72 -27.82
CA MET A 532 -14.98 -0.83 -27.01
C MET A 532 -14.49 0.54 -26.51
N ASP A 533 -14.70 1.58 -27.32
CA ASP A 533 -14.43 2.97 -26.96
C ASP A 533 -15.19 3.41 -25.70
N ALA A 534 -16.51 3.21 -25.66
CA ALA A 534 -17.32 3.58 -24.52
C ALA A 534 -16.99 2.73 -23.28
N ILE A 535 -16.68 1.46 -23.46
CA ILE A 535 -16.34 0.53 -22.36
C ILE A 535 -15.06 1.00 -21.66
N TYR A 536 -13.93 1.11 -22.38
CA TYR A 536 -12.67 1.50 -21.75
C TYR A 536 -12.65 2.96 -21.30
N ARG A 537 -13.36 3.85 -22.01
CA ARG A 537 -13.45 5.27 -21.64
C ARG A 537 -14.26 5.52 -20.37
N LEU A 538 -15.30 4.72 -20.12
CA LEU A 538 -16.18 4.84 -18.96
C LEU A 538 -15.78 3.92 -17.79
N ALA A 539 -14.75 3.10 -17.94
CA ALA A 539 -14.19 2.35 -16.83
C ALA A 539 -13.63 3.30 -15.75
N ALA A 540 -13.84 2.95 -14.48
CA ALA A 540 -13.23 3.66 -13.35
C ALA A 540 -11.69 3.57 -13.44
N VAL A 541 -11.17 2.43 -13.89
CA VAL A 541 -9.76 2.19 -14.16
C VAL A 541 -9.61 0.97 -15.06
N THR A 542 -8.60 0.98 -15.93
CA THR A 542 -8.22 -0.18 -16.71
C THR A 542 -6.99 -0.85 -16.09
N LEU A 543 -7.14 -2.12 -15.72
CA LEU A 543 -6.07 -2.98 -15.23
C LEU A 543 -5.33 -3.57 -16.42
N ILE A 544 -4.02 -3.36 -16.51
CA ILE A 544 -3.19 -3.84 -17.61
C ILE A 544 -2.26 -4.93 -17.09
N ALA A 545 -2.42 -6.15 -17.63
CA ALA A 545 -1.55 -7.29 -17.33
C ALA A 545 -0.31 -7.26 -18.25
N ALA A 546 0.76 -6.63 -17.77
CA ALA A 546 2.03 -6.46 -18.48
C ALA A 546 3.19 -7.18 -17.75
N GLY A 547 2.87 -8.27 -17.05
CA GLY A 547 3.74 -8.96 -16.11
C GLY A 547 4.63 -10.06 -16.70
N ASP A 548 4.89 -10.06 -18.01
CA ASP A 548 5.59 -11.19 -18.66
C ASP A 548 6.87 -11.62 -17.92
N PRO A 549 7.10 -12.94 -17.79
CA PRO A 549 6.34 -14.05 -18.38
C PRO A 549 5.12 -14.50 -17.56
N HIS A 550 4.70 -13.75 -16.54
CA HIS A 550 3.58 -14.17 -15.68
C HIS A 550 2.23 -14.03 -16.40
N PRO A 551 1.39 -15.09 -16.42
CA PRO A 551 0.10 -15.07 -17.09
C PRO A 551 -0.99 -14.27 -16.34
N GLY A 552 -0.60 -13.38 -15.42
CA GLY A 552 -1.51 -12.70 -14.49
C GLY A 552 -1.07 -11.28 -14.10
N LEU A 553 -1.49 -10.81 -12.93
CA LEU A 553 -1.09 -9.50 -12.37
C LEU A 553 -0.15 -9.77 -11.18
N PRO A 554 1.19 -9.70 -11.36
CA PRO A 554 2.15 -10.02 -10.31
C PRO A 554 1.93 -9.24 -9.01
N GLY A 555 2.06 -9.94 -7.88
CA GLY A 555 1.90 -9.40 -6.51
C GLY A 555 0.46 -9.27 -6.03
N THR A 556 -0.55 -9.62 -6.84
CA THR A 556 -1.95 -9.67 -6.39
C THR A 556 -2.31 -11.00 -5.69
N HIS A 557 -1.48 -12.03 -5.87
CA HIS A 557 -1.62 -13.32 -5.23
C HIS A 557 -0.23 -13.88 -4.83
N PRO A 558 -0.07 -14.54 -3.66
CA PRO A 558 1.23 -15.02 -3.19
C PRO A 558 1.94 -15.99 -4.15
N SER A 559 1.19 -16.78 -4.92
CA SER A 559 1.77 -17.69 -5.92
C SER A 559 2.27 -17.00 -7.19
N ARG A 560 2.13 -15.67 -7.30
CA ARG A 560 2.55 -14.85 -8.44
C ARG A 560 3.45 -13.71 -7.94
N PRO A 561 4.59 -14.03 -7.30
CA PRO A 561 5.47 -13.01 -6.75
C PRO A 561 6.09 -12.16 -7.86
N ARG A 562 6.39 -10.91 -7.52
CA ARG A 562 7.19 -9.98 -8.30
C ARG A 562 8.67 -10.25 -8.11
N THR A 563 9.47 -9.66 -8.99
CA THR A 563 10.91 -9.55 -8.82
C THR A 563 11.21 -8.89 -7.47
N THR A 564 12.12 -9.48 -6.70
CA THR A 564 12.52 -8.92 -5.41
C THR A 564 13.29 -7.63 -5.63
N GLN A 565 12.86 -6.55 -4.97
CA GLN A 565 13.53 -5.26 -5.04
C GLN A 565 14.89 -5.29 -4.34
N PRO A 566 16.00 -4.97 -5.03
CA PRO A 566 17.28 -4.78 -4.37
C PRO A 566 17.18 -3.64 -3.34
N ALA A 567 17.47 -3.96 -2.08
CA ALA A 567 17.46 -3.02 -0.98
C ALA A 567 18.46 -3.45 0.11
N ALA A 568 19.08 -2.49 0.78
CA ALA A 568 20.00 -2.75 1.87
C ALA A 568 19.99 -1.59 2.88
N THR A 569 20.28 -1.93 4.13
CA THR A 569 20.63 -0.95 5.16
C THR A 569 22.14 -0.77 5.13
N ILE A 570 22.58 0.43 4.80
CA ILE A 570 24.00 0.75 4.66
C ILE A 570 24.53 1.34 5.98
N PRO A 571 25.48 0.66 6.66
CA PRO A 571 26.07 1.15 7.89
C PRO A 571 26.92 2.39 7.64
N ARG A 572 27.01 3.27 8.64
CA ARG A 572 27.72 4.55 8.55
C ARG A 572 28.53 4.78 9.80
N ARG A 573 29.83 5.05 9.65
CA ARG A 573 30.73 5.25 10.78
C ARG A 573 30.30 6.49 11.60
N GLY A 574 29.93 6.29 12.86
CA GLY A 574 29.53 7.35 13.78
C GLY A 574 28.20 8.05 13.44
N ARG A 575 27.34 7.45 12.60
CA ARG A 575 26.00 7.96 12.25
C ARG A 575 25.00 6.80 12.12
N ASN A 576 23.71 7.10 12.17
CA ASN A 576 22.68 6.09 11.94
C ASN A 576 22.79 5.47 10.53
N PRO A 577 22.53 4.16 10.37
CA PRO A 577 22.48 3.52 9.07
C PRO A 577 21.46 4.17 8.14
N VAL A 578 21.71 4.08 6.83
CA VAL A 578 20.79 4.60 5.81
C VAL A 578 20.16 3.43 5.05
N ALA A 579 18.84 3.35 5.05
CA ALA A 579 18.10 2.38 4.25
C ALA A 579 18.00 2.86 2.80
N VAL A 580 18.44 2.04 1.85
CA VAL A 580 18.51 2.37 0.42
C VAL A 580 17.85 1.26 -0.38
N ALA A 581 17.03 1.62 -1.36
CA ALA A 581 16.40 0.68 -2.28
C ALA A 581 16.53 1.14 -3.74
N ALA A 582 16.53 0.18 -4.66
CA ALA A 582 16.51 0.45 -6.10
C ALA A 582 15.11 0.87 -6.56
N SER A 583 15.02 1.86 -7.45
CA SER A 583 13.77 2.34 -8.05
C SER A 583 13.07 1.34 -8.98
N LEU A 584 13.70 0.18 -9.21
CA LEU A 584 13.31 -0.84 -10.19
C LEU A 584 13.20 -0.32 -11.63
N ARG A 585 12.93 -1.21 -12.58
CA ARG A 585 12.74 -0.83 -13.99
C ARG A 585 11.53 0.07 -14.15
N GLU A 586 11.64 0.98 -15.10
CA GLU A 586 10.54 1.82 -15.54
C GLU A 586 9.39 0.95 -16.08
N PRO A 587 8.21 0.97 -15.44
CA PRO A 587 7.13 0.04 -15.79
C PRO A 587 6.62 0.20 -17.22
N GLN A 588 6.67 1.41 -17.78
CA GLN A 588 6.30 1.64 -19.18
C GLN A 588 7.23 0.89 -20.15
N ARG A 589 8.53 0.79 -19.85
CA ARG A 589 9.48 0.03 -20.67
C ARG A 589 9.22 -1.47 -20.59
N LEU A 590 8.91 -1.99 -19.40
CA LEU A 590 8.49 -3.38 -19.24
C LEU A 590 7.21 -3.68 -20.00
N ALA A 591 6.21 -2.80 -19.91
CA ALA A 591 4.97 -2.94 -20.65
C ALA A 591 5.18 -2.94 -22.16
N ARG A 592 6.04 -2.06 -22.69
CA ARG A 592 6.38 -2.04 -24.13
C ARG A 592 7.10 -3.30 -24.61
N ALA A 593 7.93 -3.90 -23.77
CA ALA A 593 8.66 -5.13 -24.09
C ALA A 593 7.83 -6.40 -23.89
N SER A 594 6.65 -6.27 -23.28
CA SER A 594 5.74 -7.39 -23.02
C SER A 594 4.99 -7.83 -24.28
N ARG A 595 4.56 -9.10 -24.30
CA ARG A 595 3.59 -9.68 -25.23
C ARG A 595 2.28 -8.91 -25.24
N TRP A 596 1.89 -8.25 -24.13
CA TRP A 596 0.73 -7.37 -24.14
C TRP A 596 0.88 -6.23 -25.16
N ALA A 597 2.05 -5.62 -25.29
CA ALA A 597 2.27 -4.53 -26.23
C ALA A 597 2.37 -4.99 -27.70
N SER A 598 2.59 -6.27 -27.98
CA SER A 598 2.64 -6.77 -29.37
C SER A 598 1.27 -6.82 -30.04
N ARG A 599 0.17 -6.73 -29.29
CA ARG A 599 -1.20 -6.91 -29.79
C ARG A 599 -1.84 -5.58 -30.22
N ALA A 600 -2.52 -5.56 -31.35
CA ALA A 600 -3.16 -4.33 -31.86
C ALA A 600 -4.29 -3.82 -30.95
N TRP A 601 -5.16 -4.71 -30.45
CA TRP A 601 -6.29 -4.35 -29.60
C TRP A 601 -5.87 -3.70 -28.27
N THR A 602 -4.78 -4.18 -27.65
CA THR A 602 -4.28 -3.62 -26.40
C THR A 602 -3.83 -2.16 -26.54
N TYR A 603 -3.49 -1.72 -27.76
CA TYR A 603 -3.24 -0.31 -28.06
C TYR A 603 -4.49 0.51 -27.80
N GLN A 604 -5.60 0.12 -28.41
CA GLN A 604 -6.87 0.80 -28.31
C GLN A 604 -7.36 0.82 -26.85
N GLU A 605 -7.29 -0.32 -26.17
CA GLU A 605 -7.71 -0.47 -24.78
C GLU A 605 -6.97 0.52 -23.86
N ALA A 606 -5.65 0.61 -23.98
CA ALA A 606 -4.86 1.57 -23.21
C ALA A 606 -4.94 3.01 -23.72
N ALA A 607 -5.24 3.24 -25.00
CA ALA A 607 -5.40 4.57 -25.56
C ALA A 607 -6.68 5.26 -25.08
N LEU A 608 -7.78 4.49 -25.02
CA LEU A 608 -9.11 5.00 -24.69
C LEU A 608 -9.37 5.07 -23.18
N SER A 609 -8.51 4.45 -22.38
CA SER A 609 -8.59 4.44 -20.92
C SER A 609 -8.05 5.74 -20.29
N PRO A 610 -8.89 6.55 -19.62
CA PRO A 610 -8.44 7.78 -18.96
C PRO A 610 -7.56 7.52 -17.73
N ARG A 611 -7.69 6.32 -17.15
CA ARG A 611 -6.99 5.85 -15.94
C ARG A 611 -6.54 4.42 -16.15
N ARG A 612 -5.26 4.16 -15.92
CA ARG A 612 -4.60 2.89 -16.19
C ARG A 612 -3.77 2.51 -15.00
N LEU A 613 -3.85 1.23 -14.64
CA LEU A 613 -3.02 0.62 -13.63
C LEU A 613 -2.30 -0.57 -14.24
N LEU A 614 -1.00 -0.41 -14.46
CA LEU A 614 -0.16 -1.42 -15.10
C LEU A 614 0.47 -2.30 -14.02
N PHE A 615 0.34 -3.60 -14.18
CA PHE A 615 1.02 -4.60 -13.36
C PHE A 615 2.15 -5.20 -14.18
N THR A 616 3.39 -4.96 -13.76
CA THR A 616 4.59 -5.51 -14.39
C THR A 616 5.24 -6.56 -13.48
N ALA A 617 6.27 -7.25 -13.97
CA ALA A 617 7.02 -8.20 -13.17
C ALA A 617 7.70 -7.56 -11.94
N ASP A 618 7.96 -6.24 -11.96
CA ASP A 618 8.69 -5.55 -10.89
C ASP A 618 7.78 -4.77 -9.95
N GLN A 619 6.88 -3.95 -10.50
CA GLN A 619 6.07 -3.00 -9.74
C GLN A 619 4.81 -2.58 -10.49
N ALA A 620 3.86 -1.99 -9.77
CA ALA A 620 2.69 -1.35 -10.36
C ALA A 620 2.97 0.10 -10.77
N LEU A 621 2.22 0.57 -11.78
CA LEU A 621 2.27 1.96 -12.26
C LEU A 621 0.86 2.50 -12.48
N TRP A 622 0.58 3.65 -11.87
CA TRP A 622 -0.58 4.46 -12.17
C TRP A 622 -0.29 5.44 -13.29
N GLU A 623 -1.20 5.55 -14.25
CA GLU A 623 -1.23 6.60 -15.24
C GLU A 623 -2.64 7.11 -15.50
N CYS A 624 -2.81 8.43 -15.44
CA CYS A 624 -3.99 9.13 -15.94
C CYS A 624 -3.58 10.27 -16.88
N ALA A 625 -4.54 11.03 -17.40
CA ALA A 625 -4.26 12.18 -18.27
C ALA A 625 -3.40 13.26 -17.60
N SER A 626 -3.42 13.35 -16.26
CA SER A 626 -2.75 14.40 -15.49
C SER A 626 -1.49 13.92 -14.75
N ALA A 627 -1.40 12.66 -14.36
CA ALA A 627 -0.34 12.19 -13.46
C ALA A 627 0.14 10.76 -13.78
N THR A 628 1.38 10.49 -13.39
CA THR A 628 2.01 9.17 -13.40
C THR A 628 2.61 8.92 -12.03
N ALA A 629 2.42 7.73 -11.47
CA ALA A 629 3.03 7.34 -10.20
C ALA A 629 3.50 5.88 -10.24
N ALA A 630 4.78 5.65 -9.98
CA ALA A 630 5.35 4.31 -9.85
C ALA A 630 5.35 3.89 -8.38
N GLU A 631 5.09 2.61 -8.11
CA GLU A 631 4.96 2.08 -6.75
C GLU A 631 6.24 2.21 -5.91
N ALA A 632 7.41 2.00 -6.53
CA ALA A 632 8.70 2.16 -5.87
C ALA A 632 9.04 3.62 -5.54
N VAL A 633 8.27 4.61 -6.01
CA VAL A 633 8.55 6.04 -5.76
C VAL A 633 7.54 6.59 -4.75
N ALA A 634 8.05 7.13 -3.66
CA ALA A 634 7.26 7.84 -2.66
C ALA A 634 7.32 9.34 -2.94
N LEU A 635 6.25 9.86 -3.53
CA LEU A 635 6.07 11.29 -3.80
C LEU A 635 5.15 11.92 -2.73
N PRO A 636 5.47 13.12 -2.22
CA PRO A 636 4.55 13.84 -1.34
C PRO A 636 3.31 14.30 -2.11
N ALA A 637 2.15 13.70 -1.84
CA ALA A 637 0.94 13.88 -2.64
C ALA A 637 0.47 15.35 -2.74
N ALA A 638 0.54 16.10 -1.64
CA ALA A 638 0.19 17.52 -1.58
C ALA A 638 1.10 18.40 -2.45
N GLU A 639 2.32 17.94 -2.71
CA GLU A 639 3.30 18.67 -3.53
C GLU A 639 3.27 18.26 -5.00
N CYS A 640 2.50 17.22 -5.37
CA CYS A 640 2.36 16.80 -6.77
C CYS A 640 1.24 17.55 -7.51
N HIS A 641 0.41 18.29 -6.77
CA HIS A 641 -0.78 18.96 -7.27
C HIS A 641 -0.72 20.47 -6.98
N THR A 642 -1.23 21.28 -7.90
CA THR A 642 -1.43 22.72 -7.71
C THR A 642 -2.56 22.97 -6.72
N ARG A 643 -2.69 24.21 -6.24
CA ARG A 643 -3.86 24.64 -5.43
C ARG A 643 -5.21 24.46 -6.13
N ARG A 644 -5.21 24.32 -7.46
CA ARG A 644 -6.42 24.08 -8.27
C ARG A 644 -6.73 22.59 -8.45
N GLY A 645 -5.90 21.69 -7.91
CA GLY A 645 -6.05 20.24 -8.06
C GLY A 645 -5.38 19.67 -9.31
N ASP A 646 -4.98 20.51 -10.27
CA ASP A 646 -4.22 20.06 -11.44
C ASP A 646 -2.88 19.49 -10.99
N ALA A 647 -2.52 18.31 -11.48
CA ALA A 647 -1.16 17.81 -11.32
C ALA A 647 -0.17 18.80 -11.95
N LEU A 648 1.04 18.94 -11.37
CA LEU A 648 2.09 19.84 -11.87
C LEU A 648 2.62 19.51 -13.29
N ARG A 649 1.97 18.57 -13.96
CA ARG A 649 2.20 18.13 -15.33
C ARG A 649 1.11 18.72 -16.25
N ALA A 650 1.00 20.05 -16.30
CA ALA A 650 0.17 20.71 -17.29
C ALA A 650 0.99 21.06 -18.54
N GLU A 651 1.37 20.04 -19.31
CA GLU A 651 1.41 20.18 -20.77
C GLU A 651 0.84 18.90 -21.38
N LEU A 652 -0.37 19.05 -21.92
CA LEU A 652 -1.22 18.07 -22.58
C LEU A 652 -0.44 17.09 -23.48
N GLY A 653 -0.78 15.80 -23.39
CA GLY A 653 -0.44 14.77 -24.41
C GLY A 653 0.60 13.70 -24.03
N ARG A 654 1.19 13.73 -22.81
CA ARG A 654 2.39 12.91 -22.53
C ARG A 654 2.16 11.53 -21.89
N ALA A 655 0.98 11.22 -21.34
CA ALA A 655 0.71 9.91 -20.75
C ALA A 655 0.48 8.82 -21.81
N HIS A 656 -0.13 9.16 -22.96
CA HIS A 656 -0.22 8.26 -24.12
C HIS A 656 1.15 8.04 -24.76
N ALA A 657 1.91 9.11 -24.94
CA ALA A 657 3.26 9.08 -25.52
C ALA A 657 4.29 8.31 -24.67
N ALA A 658 4.11 8.23 -23.35
CA ALA A 658 5.01 7.50 -22.46
C ALA A 658 4.81 5.99 -22.49
N LEU A 659 3.63 5.46 -22.85
CA LEU A 659 3.46 4.03 -23.07
C LEU A 659 3.81 3.60 -24.50
N PHE A 660 3.62 4.46 -25.48
CA PHE A 660 3.78 4.11 -26.91
C PHE A 660 4.93 4.83 -27.63
N ASP A 661 5.82 5.50 -26.90
CA ASP A 661 7.01 6.22 -27.39
C ASP A 661 6.78 7.36 -28.38
N LEU A 662 5.64 8.04 -28.26
CA LEU A 662 5.16 9.01 -29.24
C LEU A 662 5.75 10.42 -29.02
N ARG A 663 7.07 10.54 -28.82
CA ARG A 663 7.75 11.83 -28.52
C ARG A 663 7.99 12.70 -29.77
N GLY A 664 7.19 13.73 -30.07
CA GLY A 664 7.53 14.76 -31.08
C GLY A 664 6.34 15.36 -31.86
N SER A 665 6.61 16.28 -32.80
CA SER A 665 5.61 17.10 -33.54
C SER A 665 4.85 16.40 -34.68
N ARG A 666 4.99 15.08 -34.85
CA ARG A 666 4.26 14.26 -35.84
C ARG A 666 3.50 13.14 -35.14
N PHE A 667 2.44 13.51 -34.43
CA PHE A 667 1.72 12.62 -33.52
C PHE A 667 0.95 11.52 -34.27
N LEU A 668 0.20 11.87 -35.32
CA LEU A 668 -0.63 10.91 -36.07
C LEU A 668 0.19 9.84 -36.83
N ASP A 669 1.30 10.24 -37.47
CA ASP A 669 2.17 9.30 -38.19
C ASP A 669 2.79 8.25 -37.25
N ARG A 670 3.16 8.66 -36.03
CA ARG A 670 3.77 7.76 -35.05
C ARG A 670 2.75 6.84 -34.39
N GLU A 671 1.54 7.33 -34.15
CA GLU A 671 0.41 6.51 -33.70
C GLU A 671 0.09 5.42 -34.73
N LEU A 672 0.05 5.78 -36.02
CA LEU A 672 -0.19 4.85 -37.11
C LEU A 672 0.92 3.80 -37.20
N VAL A 673 2.19 4.22 -37.11
CA VAL A 673 3.33 3.30 -37.10
C VAL A 673 3.29 2.37 -35.89
N ALA A 674 3.07 2.90 -34.69
CA ALA A 674 3.00 2.13 -33.45
C ALA A 674 1.83 1.14 -33.42
N PHE A 675 0.70 1.48 -34.05
CA PHE A 675 -0.42 0.56 -34.23
C PHE A 675 -0.14 -0.49 -35.30
N SER A 676 0.35 -0.08 -36.47
CA SER A 676 0.60 -0.95 -37.63
C SER A 676 1.68 -2.01 -37.39
N ALA A 677 2.61 -1.76 -36.47
CA ALA A 677 3.68 -2.70 -36.09
C ALA A 677 3.19 -3.85 -35.20
N ARG A 678 1.92 -3.86 -34.79
CA ARG A 678 1.35 -4.84 -33.86
C ARG A 678 0.68 -6.00 -34.59
N GLU A 679 0.70 -7.15 -33.93
CA GLU A 679 0.06 -8.38 -34.38
C GLU A 679 -1.47 -8.29 -34.26
N MET A 680 -2.16 -8.73 -35.31
CA MET A 680 -3.61 -8.87 -35.34
C MET A 680 -4.00 -10.34 -35.47
N SER A 681 -4.98 -10.78 -34.66
CA SER A 681 -5.57 -12.11 -34.84
C SER A 681 -6.43 -12.21 -36.10
N PHE A 682 -7.12 -11.13 -36.47
CA PHE A 682 -7.95 -11.06 -37.67
C PHE A 682 -7.68 -9.74 -38.39
N GLN A 683 -7.16 -9.82 -39.63
CA GLN A 683 -6.84 -8.64 -40.44
C GLN A 683 -8.09 -7.78 -40.75
N SER A 684 -9.27 -8.40 -40.78
CA SER A 684 -10.56 -7.71 -40.99
C SER A 684 -10.87 -6.66 -39.92
N ASP A 685 -10.28 -6.81 -38.72
CA ASP A 685 -10.58 -5.95 -37.57
C ASP A 685 -9.70 -4.70 -37.51
N ALA A 686 -8.65 -4.65 -38.34
CA ALA A 686 -7.66 -3.57 -38.38
C ALA A 686 -8.28 -2.18 -38.43
N LEU A 687 -9.24 -2.00 -39.34
CA LEU A 687 -9.91 -0.71 -39.55
C LEU A 687 -10.82 -0.36 -38.38
N ASN A 688 -11.46 -1.33 -37.72
CA ASN A 688 -12.33 -1.06 -36.57
C ASN A 688 -11.51 -0.68 -35.33
N ALA A 689 -10.41 -1.40 -35.09
CA ALA A 689 -9.46 -1.10 -34.03
C ALA A 689 -8.86 0.31 -34.19
N TRP A 690 -8.48 0.70 -35.42
CA TRP A 690 -7.91 2.03 -35.71
C TRP A 690 -8.95 3.17 -35.74
N LYS A 691 -10.12 2.97 -36.37
CA LYS A 691 -11.14 4.04 -36.54
C LYS A 691 -11.61 4.61 -35.20
N GLN A 692 -11.71 3.77 -34.19
CA GLN A 692 -12.14 4.17 -32.84
C GLN A 692 -11.02 4.85 -32.04
N SER A 693 -9.74 4.51 -32.28
CA SER A 693 -8.60 5.19 -31.63
C SER A 693 -8.23 6.54 -32.26
N GLY A 694 -8.55 6.74 -33.55
CA GLY A 694 -8.27 8.00 -34.25
C GLY A 694 -9.13 9.20 -33.80
N GLN A 695 -10.26 8.98 -33.13
CA GLN A 695 -11.16 10.05 -32.68
C GLN A 695 -10.70 10.73 -31.37
N THR A 696 -9.74 10.17 -30.64
CA THR A 696 -9.18 10.73 -29.39
C THR A 696 -8.15 11.85 -29.60
N VAL A 697 -7.74 12.12 -30.85
CA VAL A 697 -6.77 13.18 -31.18
C VAL A 697 -7.53 14.48 -31.52
N GLU A 698 -7.94 15.25 -30.51
CA GLU A 698 -8.18 16.68 -30.72
C GLU A 698 -6.83 17.35 -31.01
N VAL A 699 -6.65 17.80 -32.25
CA VAL A 699 -5.55 18.69 -32.63
C VAL A 699 -5.65 19.95 -31.77
N PRO A 700 -4.61 20.33 -31.00
CA PRO A 700 -4.65 21.56 -30.22
C PRO A 700 -4.95 22.75 -31.13
N THR A 701 -5.95 23.54 -30.78
CA THR A 701 -6.45 24.73 -31.52
C THR A 701 -5.42 25.82 -31.78
N ARG A 702 -4.16 25.67 -31.32
CA ARG A 702 -3.06 26.58 -31.64
C ARG A 702 -2.51 26.47 -33.07
N TYR A 703 -2.97 25.49 -33.85
CA TYR A 703 -2.59 25.30 -35.26
C TYR A 703 -3.80 25.16 -36.20
N ARG A 704 -4.92 25.83 -35.89
CA ARG A 704 -5.96 26.13 -36.89
C ARG A 704 -5.76 27.53 -37.45
#